data_AF-A0A8B8IB43-F1
#
_entry.id   AF-A0A8B8IB43-F1
#
_cell.length_a   1.000
_cell.length_b   1.000
_cell.length_c   1.000
_cell.angle_alpha   90.00
_cell.angle_beta   90.00
_cell.angle_gamma   90.00
#
_symmetry.space_group_name_H-M   'P 1'
#
loop_
_entity.id
_entity.type
_entity.pdbx_description
1 polymer ?
#
loop_
_entity_poly.entity_id
_entity_poly.type
_entity_poly.pdbx_seq_one_letter_code
_entity_poly.pdbx_strand_id
1 'polypeptide(L)'
;MNMWKNQDDIDNILTAIQNDLREQVSEMRRKSPSFQPRLAIVQVGGREDSNVYIRMKLKAAENIGILAEHIKLPRDLNQTELLTKINSLNDSPFVHGIIVQMPLDCTENIDAHLVTDAVSPQKDVDGLNTQNEGRVALGDMSGFVPCTPAGCVELIKQTGVTIAGKTAVVLGRSKIVGTPVAELLKWENATVTVCHSKTKNLSEITKTADILVVAIGKPELVRGSWIKPGAVVIDCGINPIPDSTKSSRQRLVGDVSYSEAIQVATHVTPVPGGVGPMTVAMLMRNTVLAARRQFERFTAPVWPLQTLRLNTLTPVPSDIVIARSQKPKHISQLAEEIGLSPNEVSQYGNTKAKISLSVLDRLRDQKGGKYIVVAGITPTPLGEGKSTTLLGLVQALGAHRGRNAFACMRQPSQGPTFGVKGGAAGGGYSQVIPMEDFNLHLTGDIHAVTAANNLLAAQMDARIFHELTQKDGPLYDRLVPKIKGVRKFSSIQLRRLNRLGINKTDPDTLTPEERTKFARLNIDTTKIMWNRVVDLNDRYLRKITIGQSPTEKGFTRESSFDISVASEIMAVLALGKDIDDIKERLANMVVALDKSGNPVTADDLGVTGALMVLLKDAFEPTLMQTLEGTPVLVHTGPFANIAHGCSSILADKIAMKLAREDGYVATEAGFGSDIGMEKFFDIKCRASGDTPHCAVIVSTVRALKMHGGGPTVSPGQPLHEVYRQENLELLNKGLCNLGKHISNGNKFGVPVVVAINRHANDSEAELRAVQQYALQHGAFAAVLCAHWARGGAGAVELADAVIAACARPSTFRYLYPLDLPLRDKIQTIATEMYGAGTVDYTDDVLEKMKTFTERGYDKLAICMAKTSNSLTGDPTIKGAPTGFPLRVNDIFVSVGAGFIVPMVGEISKMPGLPTRPSIYDIDLDTKTGEIQGLF
;
A
#
# COMPACT_ATOMS: atom_id res chain seq x y z
N MET A 1 11.85 42.89 -42.10
CA MET A 1 12.91 42.00 -41.56
C MET A 1 12.42 41.67 -40.16
N ASN A 2 11.77 40.54 -39.89
CA ASN A 2 12.11 39.16 -40.24
C ASN A 2 10.93 38.43 -40.88
N MET A 3 11.21 37.67 -41.93
CA MET A 3 10.27 36.77 -42.60
C MET A 3 10.81 35.37 -42.39
N TRP A 4 9.97 34.39 -42.08
CA TRP A 4 10.33 32.98 -42.12
C TRP A 4 10.53 32.57 -43.59
N LYS A 5 11.66 32.97 -44.18
CA LYS A 5 11.96 32.69 -45.58
C LYS A 5 12.70 31.36 -45.73
N ASN A 6 13.42 30.94 -44.69
CA ASN A 6 14.22 29.72 -44.69
C ASN A 6 13.99 28.90 -43.40
N GLN A 7 14.36 27.61 -43.44
CA GLN A 7 14.26 26.65 -42.34
C GLN A 7 15.01 27.10 -41.06
N ASP A 8 16.05 27.92 -41.20
CA ASP A 8 16.92 28.36 -40.11
C ASP A 8 16.19 29.16 -39.01
N ASP A 9 15.15 29.92 -39.35
CA ASP A 9 14.36 30.70 -38.39
C ASP A 9 13.51 29.79 -37.48
N ILE A 10 13.00 28.69 -38.05
CA ILE A 10 12.23 27.66 -37.35
C ILE A 10 13.14 26.90 -36.39
N ASP A 11 14.34 26.57 -36.85
CA ASP A 11 15.33 25.81 -36.10
C ASP A 11 15.80 26.59 -34.86
N ASN A 12 15.89 27.92 -34.93
CA ASN A 12 16.17 28.77 -33.76
C ASN A 12 15.07 28.68 -32.70
N ILE A 13 13.80 28.68 -33.12
CA ILE A 13 12.65 28.57 -32.19
C ILE A 13 12.60 27.17 -31.57
N LEU A 14 12.80 26.13 -32.37
CA LEU A 14 12.89 24.75 -31.88
C LEU A 14 14.03 24.61 -30.87
N THR A 15 15.19 25.22 -31.12
CA THR A 15 16.32 25.23 -30.20
C THR A 15 15.99 25.93 -28.89
N ALA A 16 15.31 27.09 -28.95
CA ALA A 16 14.87 27.81 -27.75
C ALA A 16 13.91 26.96 -26.89
N ILE A 17 12.91 26.33 -27.51
CA ILE A 17 11.98 25.41 -26.83
C ILE A 17 12.75 24.22 -26.24
N GLN A 18 13.64 23.59 -26.99
CA GLN A 18 14.43 22.46 -26.49
C GLN A 18 15.32 22.84 -25.30
N ASN A 19 15.92 24.03 -25.31
CA ASN A 19 16.75 24.52 -24.21
C ASN A 19 15.93 24.75 -22.94
N ASP A 20 14.76 25.39 -23.05
CA ASP A 20 13.83 25.58 -21.93
C ASP A 20 13.39 24.23 -21.34
N LEU A 21 12.97 23.30 -22.19
CA LEU A 21 12.58 21.96 -21.74
C LEU A 21 13.73 21.21 -21.08
N ARG A 22 14.96 21.33 -21.59
CA ARG A 22 16.15 20.70 -21.00
C ARG A 22 16.42 21.20 -19.58
N GLU A 23 16.26 22.51 -19.34
CA GLU A 23 16.43 23.09 -18.00
C GLU A 23 15.36 22.56 -17.03
N GLN A 24 14.10 22.50 -17.46
CA GLN A 24 13.00 21.93 -16.66
C GLN A 24 13.25 20.46 -16.29
N VAL A 25 13.70 19.63 -17.23
CA VAL A 25 14.08 18.24 -16.95
C VAL A 25 15.25 18.16 -15.97
N SER A 26 16.26 19.01 -16.16
CA SER A 26 17.43 19.08 -15.29
C SER A 26 17.07 19.51 -13.87
N GLU A 27 16.12 20.43 -13.70
CA GLU A 27 15.59 20.84 -12.41
C GLU A 27 14.92 19.67 -11.66
N MET A 28 14.04 18.91 -12.34
CA MET A 28 13.41 17.73 -11.73
C MET A 28 14.45 16.69 -11.30
N ARG A 29 15.47 16.43 -12.13
CA ARG A 29 16.56 15.49 -11.80
C ARG A 29 17.44 15.98 -10.64
N ARG A 30 17.67 17.29 -10.52
CA ARG A 30 18.38 17.86 -9.36
C ARG A 30 17.59 17.66 -8.06
N LYS A 31 16.26 17.80 -8.11
CA LYS A 31 15.37 17.60 -6.95
C LYS A 31 15.18 16.11 -6.60
N SER A 32 15.16 15.23 -7.60
CA SER A 32 15.09 13.78 -7.43
C SER A 32 15.94 13.07 -8.48
N PRO A 33 17.17 12.61 -8.14
CA PRO A 33 18.08 11.98 -9.10
C PRO A 33 17.53 10.74 -9.81
N SER A 34 16.61 10.01 -9.15
CA SER A 34 15.95 8.82 -9.70
C SER A 34 14.75 9.14 -10.60
N PHE A 35 14.28 10.40 -10.62
CA PHE A 35 13.16 10.82 -11.46
C PHE A 35 13.66 11.29 -12.85
N GLN A 36 13.22 10.62 -13.91
CA GLN A 36 13.49 11.04 -15.28
C GLN A 36 12.22 10.94 -16.13
N PRO A 37 11.80 12.02 -16.82
CA PRO A 37 10.68 11.97 -17.75
C PRO A 37 10.85 10.87 -18.79
N ARG A 38 9.76 10.18 -19.10
CA ARG A 38 9.75 9.03 -20.01
C ARG A 38 8.59 9.10 -20.98
N LEU A 39 8.89 8.88 -22.26
CA LEU A 39 7.93 8.84 -23.37
C LEU A 39 7.88 7.42 -23.96
N ALA A 40 6.70 6.81 -24.00
CA ALA A 40 6.48 5.56 -24.71
C ALA A 40 5.92 5.84 -26.12
N ILE A 41 6.64 5.40 -27.15
CA ILE A 41 6.25 5.54 -28.56
C ILE A 41 5.80 4.18 -29.07
N VAL A 42 4.49 3.98 -29.20
CA VAL A 42 3.90 2.71 -29.64
C VAL A 42 3.74 2.71 -31.15
N GLN A 43 4.39 1.77 -31.84
CA GLN A 43 4.27 1.56 -33.28
C GLN A 43 3.70 0.17 -33.56
N VAL A 44 2.69 0.06 -34.42
CA VAL A 44 2.23 -1.21 -34.98
C VAL A 44 2.75 -1.33 -36.41
N GLY A 45 3.37 -2.47 -36.75
CA GLY A 45 3.94 -2.70 -38.07
C GLY A 45 5.26 -1.95 -38.30
N GLY A 46 5.50 -1.52 -39.54
CA GLY A 46 6.85 -1.09 -39.94
C GLY A 46 6.96 -0.09 -41.07
N ARG A 47 5.91 0.71 -41.34
CA ARG A 47 5.94 1.69 -42.44
C ARG A 47 7.13 2.66 -42.36
N GLU A 48 7.74 2.92 -43.50
CA GLU A 48 8.97 3.72 -43.61
C GLU A 48 8.77 5.21 -43.29
N ASP A 49 7.60 5.77 -43.65
CA ASP A 49 7.19 7.14 -43.32
C ASP A 49 7.08 7.37 -41.80
N SER A 50 6.47 6.43 -41.08
CA SER A 50 6.40 6.45 -39.60
C SER A 50 7.78 6.39 -38.94
N ASN A 51 8.72 5.60 -39.50
CA ASN A 51 10.06 5.45 -38.92
C ASN A 51 10.87 6.76 -38.92
N VAL A 52 10.65 7.65 -39.90
CA VAL A 52 11.31 8.97 -39.95
C VAL A 52 10.89 9.81 -38.75
N TYR A 53 9.57 9.90 -38.49
CA TYR A 53 9.03 10.65 -37.37
C TYR A 53 9.45 10.08 -36.02
N ILE A 54 9.49 8.74 -35.88
CA ILE A 54 9.95 8.10 -34.65
C ILE A 54 11.42 8.46 -34.38
N ARG A 55 12.30 8.42 -35.38
CA ARG A 55 13.71 8.85 -35.23
C ARG A 55 13.83 10.31 -34.77
N MET A 56 13.00 11.20 -35.32
CA MET A 56 12.97 12.60 -34.87
C MET A 56 12.55 12.74 -33.41
N LYS A 57 11.50 12.00 -32.98
CA LYS A 57 11.03 11.99 -31.59
C LYS A 57 12.09 11.47 -30.63
N LEU A 58 12.76 10.36 -30.98
CA LEU A 58 13.84 9.78 -30.18
C LEU A 58 15.00 10.77 -30.00
N LYS A 59 15.46 11.40 -31.09
CA LYS A 59 16.53 12.40 -31.05
C LYS A 59 16.14 13.63 -30.24
N ALA A 60 14.92 14.13 -30.39
CA ALA A 60 14.44 15.27 -29.62
C ALA A 60 14.34 14.96 -28.12
N ALA A 61 13.85 13.76 -27.77
CA ALA A 61 13.78 13.30 -26.39
C ALA A 61 15.18 13.21 -25.75
N GLU A 62 16.14 12.58 -26.46
CA GLU A 62 17.54 12.48 -26.03
C GLU A 62 18.17 13.86 -25.78
N ASN A 63 17.99 14.80 -26.72
CA ASN A 63 18.51 16.16 -26.60
C ASN A 63 17.99 16.93 -25.38
N ILE A 64 16.80 16.61 -24.89
CA ILE A 64 16.15 17.26 -23.74
C ILE A 64 16.42 16.49 -22.43
N GLY A 65 16.87 15.23 -22.51
CA GLY A 65 17.08 14.35 -21.36
C GLY A 65 15.85 13.51 -20.99
N ILE A 66 14.88 13.37 -21.89
CA ILE A 66 13.72 12.47 -21.76
C ILE A 66 14.15 11.07 -22.18
N LEU A 67 13.79 10.05 -21.38
CA LEU A 67 13.98 8.65 -21.77
C LEU A 67 12.84 8.24 -22.72
N ALA A 68 13.12 8.11 -24.02
CA ALA A 68 12.13 7.65 -24.98
C ALA A 68 12.28 6.14 -25.25
N GLU A 69 11.19 5.39 -25.12
CA GLU A 69 11.12 3.96 -25.38
C GLU A 69 10.32 3.73 -26.68
N HIS A 70 10.94 3.11 -27.67
CA HIS A 70 10.26 2.71 -28.91
C HIS A 70 9.72 1.29 -28.76
N ILE A 71 8.40 1.17 -28.69
CA ILE A 71 7.67 -0.08 -28.53
C ILE A 71 7.14 -0.50 -29.89
N LYS A 72 7.86 -1.40 -30.56
CA LYS A 72 7.47 -1.93 -31.87
C LYS A 72 6.65 -3.22 -31.71
N LEU A 73 5.39 -3.16 -32.12
CA LEU A 73 4.42 -4.25 -32.09
C LEU A 73 4.26 -4.85 -33.50
N PRO A 74 3.99 -6.17 -33.60
CA PRO A 74 3.94 -6.84 -34.88
C PRO A 74 2.67 -6.47 -35.66
N ARG A 75 2.69 -6.70 -36.97
CA ARG A 75 1.64 -6.29 -37.91
C ARG A 75 0.34 -7.10 -37.74
N ASP A 76 0.46 -8.32 -37.23
CA ASP A 76 -0.61 -9.30 -36.99
C ASP A 76 -1.22 -9.24 -35.58
N LEU A 77 -0.80 -8.26 -34.78
CA LEU A 77 -1.38 -7.96 -33.47
C LEU A 77 -2.86 -7.57 -33.61
N ASN A 78 -3.72 -8.11 -32.72
CA ASN A 78 -5.14 -7.75 -32.68
C ASN A 78 -5.41 -6.52 -31.78
N GLN A 79 -6.64 -6.00 -31.84
CA GLN A 79 -7.05 -4.82 -31.07
C GLN A 79 -6.92 -5.01 -29.55
N THR A 80 -7.29 -6.18 -29.02
CA THR A 80 -7.23 -6.47 -27.57
C THR A 80 -5.80 -6.46 -27.06
N GLU A 81 -4.86 -7.02 -27.81
CA GLU A 81 -3.43 -7.01 -27.47
C GLU A 81 -2.87 -5.58 -27.48
N LEU A 82 -3.26 -4.74 -28.45
CA LEU A 82 -2.87 -3.32 -28.48
C LEU A 82 -3.37 -2.57 -27.25
N LEU A 83 -4.66 -2.72 -26.93
CA LEU A 83 -5.28 -2.08 -25.77
C LEU A 83 -4.64 -2.56 -24.47
N THR A 84 -4.34 -3.85 -24.35
CA THR A 84 -3.64 -4.41 -23.19
C THR A 84 -2.25 -3.77 -23.02
N LYS A 85 -1.52 -3.60 -24.13
CA LYS A 85 -0.22 -2.93 -24.08
C LYS A 85 -0.35 -1.46 -23.68
N ILE A 86 -1.31 -0.72 -24.22
CA ILE A 86 -1.57 0.68 -23.85
C ILE A 86 -1.94 0.78 -22.37
N ASN A 87 -2.81 -0.09 -21.88
CA ASN A 87 -3.17 -0.16 -20.46
C ASN A 87 -1.95 -0.41 -19.57
N SER A 88 -1.04 -1.33 -19.95
CA SER A 88 0.20 -1.53 -19.19
C SER A 88 1.10 -0.28 -19.12
N LEU A 89 1.06 0.59 -20.14
CA LEU A 89 1.79 1.86 -20.15
C LEU A 89 1.06 2.94 -19.34
N ASN A 90 -0.28 2.97 -19.40
CA ASN A 90 -1.11 3.80 -18.53
C ASN A 90 -0.87 3.48 -17.06
N ASP A 91 -0.67 2.19 -16.76
CA ASP A 91 -0.43 1.68 -15.41
C ASP A 91 1.01 1.92 -14.94
N SER A 92 1.99 2.02 -15.84
CA SER A 92 3.39 2.20 -15.44
C SER A 92 3.62 3.57 -14.79
N PRO A 93 4.03 3.67 -13.51
CA PRO A 93 4.33 4.95 -12.87
C PRO A 93 5.58 5.62 -13.46
N PHE A 94 6.40 4.85 -14.20
CA PHE A 94 7.61 5.34 -14.84
C PHE A 94 7.37 5.93 -16.24
N VAL A 95 6.20 5.71 -16.84
CA VAL A 95 5.82 6.27 -18.13
C VAL A 95 4.98 7.52 -17.89
N HIS A 96 5.43 8.66 -18.42
CA HIS A 96 4.80 9.97 -18.19
C HIS A 96 4.00 10.42 -19.40
N GLY A 97 4.47 10.06 -20.61
CA GLY A 97 3.77 10.32 -21.86
C GLY A 97 3.67 9.07 -22.72
N ILE A 98 2.54 8.92 -23.41
CA ILE A 98 2.29 7.86 -24.38
C ILE A 98 1.87 8.52 -25.69
N ILE A 99 2.44 8.04 -26.79
CA ILE A 99 1.99 8.36 -28.14
C ILE A 99 1.82 7.08 -28.94
N VAL A 100 0.66 6.92 -29.56
CA VAL A 100 0.42 5.86 -30.55
C VAL A 100 0.75 6.43 -31.92
N GLN A 101 1.75 5.85 -32.58
CA GLN A 101 2.18 6.30 -33.89
C GLN A 101 1.13 5.92 -34.94
N MET A 102 0.53 6.95 -35.54
CA MET A 102 -0.44 6.82 -36.62
C MET A 102 0.22 7.02 -38.00
N PRO A 103 -0.34 6.42 -39.07
CA PRO A 103 -1.42 5.42 -39.06
C PRO A 103 -0.93 4.05 -38.56
N LEU A 104 -1.86 3.24 -38.04
CA LEU A 104 -1.57 1.85 -37.69
C LEU A 104 -1.30 1.04 -38.97
N ASP A 105 -0.20 0.28 -38.98
CA ASP A 105 0.11 -0.71 -40.03
C ASP A 105 -0.20 -2.10 -39.48
N CYS A 106 -1.47 -2.48 -39.59
CA CYS A 106 -2.00 -3.74 -39.08
C CYS A 106 -2.65 -4.55 -40.21
N THR A 107 -2.63 -5.87 -40.10
CA THR A 107 -3.34 -6.76 -41.02
C THR A 107 -4.83 -6.81 -40.73
N GLU A 108 -5.20 -6.68 -39.46
CA GLU A 108 -6.59 -6.59 -39.01
C GLU A 108 -7.07 -5.14 -39.00
N ASN A 109 -8.39 -4.95 -39.10
CA ASN A 109 -8.99 -3.63 -38.98
C ASN A 109 -9.13 -3.24 -37.49
N ILE A 110 -8.19 -2.44 -36.98
CA ILE A 110 -8.18 -1.93 -35.61
C ILE A 110 -8.80 -0.53 -35.58
N ASP A 111 -9.68 -0.27 -34.61
CA ASP A 111 -10.25 1.06 -34.39
C ASP A 111 -9.18 2.02 -33.82
N ALA A 112 -8.62 2.84 -34.70
CA ALA A 112 -7.65 3.87 -34.37
C ALA A 112 -8.13 4.87 -33.30
N HIS A 113 -9.42 5.19 -33.29
CA HIS A 113 -9.97 6.13 -32.31
C HIS A 113 -10.04 5.49 -30.94
N LEU A 114 -10.54 4.26 -30.85
CA LEU A 114 -10.55 3.51 -29.60
C LEU A 114 -9.13 3.38 -29.01
N VAL A 115 -8.14 3.12 -29.86
CA VAL A 115 -6.73 2.98 -29.46
C VAL A 115 -6.16 4.29 -28.93
N THR A 116 -6.40 5.42 -29.61
CA THR A 116 -5.92 6.73 -29.15
C THR A 116 -6.67 7.21 -27.90
N ASP A 117 -7.96 6.93 -27.79
CA ASP A 117 -8.79 7.24 -26.62
C ASP A 117 -8.49 6.36 -25.40
N ALA A 118 -7.95 5.15 -25.61
CA ALA A 118 -7.47 4.29 -24.53
C ALA A 118 -6.22 4.83 -23.84
N VAL A 119 -5.49 5.78 -24.42
CA VAL A 119 -4.41 6.47 -23.71
C VAL A 119 -5.02 7.32 -22.61
N SER A 120 -4.54 7.17 -21.37
CA SER A 120 -5.03 7.94 -20.23
C SER A 120 -4.95 9.44 -20.52
N PRO A 121 -6.00 10.24 -20.23
CA PRO A 121 -5.98 11.68 -20.44
C PRO A 121 -4.79 12.39 -19.78
N GLN A 122 -4.26 11.82 -18.69
CA GLN A 122 -3.10 12.35 -17.95
C GLN A 122 -1.74 12.00 -18.58
N LYS A 123 -1.70 11.06 -19.53
CA LYS A 123 -0.49 10.61 -20.25
C LYS A 123 -0.59 10.78 -21.77
N ASP A 124 -1.73 11.25 -22.28
CA ASP A 124 -1.99 11.56 -23.67
C ASP A 124 -1.24 12.83 -24.07
N VAL A 125 0.05 12.68 -24.32
CA VAL A 125 0.92 13.80 -24.69
C VAL A 125 0.74 14.24 -26.13
N ASP A 126 0.05 13.45 -26.96
CA ASP A 126 -0.33 13.86 -28.32
C ASP A 126 -1.60 14.73 -28.32
N GLY A 127 -2.42 14.62 -27.27
CA GLY A 127 -3.63 15.41 -27.02
C GLY A 127 -4.86 14.90 -27.77
N LEU A 128 -4.90 13.61 -28.15
CA LEU A 128 -5.95 13.02 -29.00
C LEU A 128 -7.03 12.26 -28.21
N ASN A 129 -6.93 12.19 -26.88
CA ASN A 129 -7.97 11.64 -26.03
C ASN A 129 -9.19 12.56 -26.04
N THR A 130 -10.39 11.98 -26.08
CA THR A 130 -11.66 12.72 -26.17
C THR A 130 -11.84 13.73 -25.04
N GLN A 131 -11.34 13.44 -23.83
CA GLN A 131 -11.38 14.39 -22.71
C GLN A 131 -10.50 15.62 -22.97
N ASN A 132 -9.29 15.44 -23.50
CA ASN A 132 -8.37 16.53 -23.81
C ASN A 132 -8.90 17.38 -24.98
N GLU A 133 -9.37 16.75 -26.05
CA GLU A 133 -10.01 17.45 -27.17
C GLU A 133 -11.25 18.23 -26.71
N GLY A 134 -12.10 17.61 -25.87
CA GLY A 134 -13.29 18.24 -25.32
C GLY A 134 -12.98 19.46 -24.44
N ARG A 135 -11.91 19.39 -23.63
CA ARG A 135 -11.43 20.54 -22.84
C ARG A 135 -11.03 21.71 -23.74
N VAL A 136 -10.23 21.46 -24.79
CA VAL A 136 -9.83 22.48 -25.77
C VAL A 136 -11.05 23.10 -26.45
N ALA A 137 -12.04 22.31 -26.84
CA ALA A 137 -13.27 22.82 -27.46
C ALA A 137 -14.06 23.74 -26.51
N LEU A 138 -14.03 23.48 -25.20
CA LEU A 138 -14.66 24.29 -24.16
C LEU A 138 -13.80 25.49 -23.70
N GLY A 139 -12.57 25.62 -24.19
CA GLY A 139 -11.62 26.68 -23.78
C GLY A 139 -10.86 26.37 -22.49
N ASP A 140 -10.95 25.15 -21.99
CA ASP A 140 -10.15 24.66 -20.87
C ASP A 140 -8.80 24.14 -21.37
N MET A 141 -7.74 24.92 -21.14
CA MET A 141 -6.36 24.55 -21.50
C MET A 141 -5.62 23.81 -20.38
N SER A 142 -6.33 23.34 -19.33
CA SER A 142 -5.72 22.56 -18.24
C SER A 142 -5.37 21.12 -18.64
N GLY A 143 -5.94 20.59 -19.73
CA GLY A 143 -5.58 19.29 -20.32
C GLY A 143 -4.27 19.31 -21.10
N PHE A 144 -4.06 18.32 -21.98
CA PHE A 144 -3.04 18.41 -23.03
C PHE A 144 -3.64 18.95 -24.31
N VAL A 145 -2.98 19.92 -24.90
CA VAL A 145 -3.39 20.48 -26.19
C VAL A 145 -2.81 19.61 -27.33
N PRO A 146 -3.60 19.28 -28.36
CA PRO A 146 -3.13 18.53 -29.51
C PRO A 146 -1.84 19.10 -30.11
N CYS A 147 -0.81 18.26 -30.29
CA CYS A 147 0.55 18.74 -30.59
C CYS A 147 0.66 19.52 -31.91
N THR A 148 0.01 19.03 -32.97
CA THR A 148 0.10 19.68 -34.30
C THR A 148 -0.66 21.02 -34.30
N PRO A 149 -1.91 21.11 -33.84
CA PRO A 149 -2.61 22.38 -33.61
C PRO A 149 -1.84 23.37 -32.73
N ALA A 150 -1.28 22.92 -31.60
CA ALA A 150 -0.45 23.76 -30.73
C ALA A 150 0.77 24.29 -31.48
N GLY A 151 1.42 23.44 -32.27
CA GLY A 151 2.54 23.84 -33.12
C GLY A 151 2.16 24.90 -34.14
N CYS A 152 0.99 24.79 -34.78
CA CYS A 152 0.49 25.80 -35.71
C CYS A 152 0.32 27.16 -35.03
N VAL A 153 -0.32 27.19 -33.85
CA VAL A 153 -0.56 28.43 -33.11
C VAL A 153 0.75 29.04 -32.60
N GLU A 154 1.68 28.21 -32.12
CA GLU A 154 3.01 28.67 -31.71
C GLU A 154 3.76 29.32 -32.88
N LEU A 155 3.78 28.66 -34.06
CA LEU A 155 4.39 29.22 -35.27
C LEU A 155 3.78 30.58 -35.64
N ILE A 156 2.45 30.72 -35.56
CA ILE A 156 1.77 32.00 -35.80
C ILE A 156 2.22 33.06 -34.79
N LYS A 157 2.27 32.74 -33.50
CA LYS A 157 2.71 33.69 -32.45
C LYS A 157 4.13 34.18 -32.69
N GLN A 158 5.02 33.30 -33.14
CA GLN A 158 6.41 33.62 -33.44
C GLN A 158 6.60 34.51 -34.70
N THR A 159 5.56 34.70 -35.52
CA THR A 159 5.59 35.71 -36.60
C THR A 159 5.44 37.15 -36.09
N GLY A 160 5.01 37.34 -34.84
CA GLY A 160 4.67 38.65 -34.27
C GLY A 160 3.30 39.20 -34.71
N VAL A 161 2.53 38.46 -35.52
CA VAL A 161 1.16 38.85 -35.89
C VAL A 161 0.20 38.59 -34.74
N THR A 162 -0.51 39.63 -34.30
CA THR A 162 -1.59 39.50 -33.30
C THR A 162 -2.74 38.68 -33.86
N ILE A 163 -3.07 37.54 -33.23
CA ILE A 163 -4.16 36.64 -33.64
C ILE A 163 -5.53 37.25 -33.34
N ALA A 164 -5.67 37.94 -32.20
CA ALA A 164 -6.92 38.54 -31.76
C ALA A 164 -7.48 39.53 -32.80
N GLY A 165 -8.77 39.36 -33.15
CA GLY A 165 -9.47 40.18 -34.14
C GLY A 165 -9.15 39.88 -35.60
N LYS A 166 -8.25 38.93 -35.90
CA LYS A 166 -7.94 38.52 -37.29
C LYS A 166 -8.96 37.55 -37.85
N THR A 167 -9.11 37.55 -39.18
CA THR A 167 -9.86 36.51 -39.89
C THR A 167 -8.95 35.32 -40.17
N ALA A 168 -9.25 34.18 -39.55
CA ALA A 168 -8.55 32.94 -39.80
C ALA A 168 -9.39 31.98 -40.65
N VAL A 169 -8.78 31.35 -41.65
CA VAL A 169 -9.39 30.27 -42.43
C VAL A 169 -8.62 28.98 -42.19
N VAL A 170 -9.33 27.94 -41.78
CA VAL A 170 -8.76 26.60 -41.59
C VAL A 170 -9.30 25.68 -42.69
N LEU A 171 -8.43 25.24 -43.60
CA LEU A 171 -8.76 24.35 -44.70
C LEU A 171 -8.51 22.89 -44.30
N GLY A 172 -9.50 22.27 -43.67
CA GLY A 172 -9.43 20.92 -43.13
C GLY A 172 -10.34 20.77 -41.91
N ARG A 173 -11.00 19.61 -41.75
CA ARG A 173 -11.90 19.30 -40.62
C ARG A 173 -11.55 17.99 -39.91
N SER A 174 -10.28 17.59 -40.00
CA SER A 174 -9.80 16.37 -39.35
C SER A 174 -9.82 16.53 -37.83
N LYS A 175 -9.96 15.41 -37.12
CA LYS A 175 -9.84 15.38 -35.65
C LYS A 175 -8.42 15.75 -35.17
N ILE A 176 -7.40 15.48 -35.99
CA ILE A 176 -5.99 15.64 -35.61
C ILE A 176 -5.50 17.10 -35.75
N VAL A 177 -5.93 17.81 -36.80
CA VAL A 177 -5.41 19.17 -37.10
C VAL A 177 -6.52 20.18 -37.29
N GLY A 178 -7.43 19.93 -38.24
CA GLY A 178 -8.37 20.94 -38.72
C GLY A 178 -9.32 21.46 -37.64
N THR A 179 -10.05 20.57 -36.98
CA THR A 179 -11.00 20.99 -35.93
C THR A 179 -10.28 21.59 -34.72
N PRO A 180 -9.24 20.97 -34.13
CA PRO A 180 -8.65 21.53 -32.92
C PRO A 180 -7.88 22.84 -33.16
N VAL A 181 -7.23 23.04 -34.31
CA VAL A 181 -6.56 24.34 -34.59
C VAL A 181 -7.57 25.46 -34.76
N ALA A 182 -8.75 25.16 -35.32
CA ALA A 182 -9.85 26.13 -35.40
C ALA A 182 -10.34 26.54 -34.00
N GLU A 183 -10.49 25.57 -33.10
CA GLU A 183 -10.84 25.82 -31.70
C GLU A 183 -9.79 26.66 -30.99
N LEU A 184 -8.49 26.35 -31.14
CA LEU A 184 -7.42 27.14 -30.53
C LEU A 184 -7.40 28.59 -31.06
N LEU A 185 -7.56 28.79 -32.37
CA LEU A 185 -7.60 30.13 -32.96
C LEU A 185 -8.81 30.94 -32.45
N LYS A 186 -9.95 30.28 -32.23
CA LYS A 186 -11.13 30.90 -31.62
C LYS A 186 -10.83 31.38 -30.20
N TRP A 187 -10.14 30.55 -29.40
CA TRP A 187 -9.72 30.93 -28.04
C TRP A 187 -8.59 31.96 -27.99
N GLU A 188 -7.86 32.15 -29.08
CA GLU A 188 -6.96 33.29 -29.31
C GLU A 188 -7.70 34.54 -29.87
N ASN A 189 -9.04 34.54 -29.81
CA ASN A 189 -9.94 35.61 -30.24
C ASN A 189 -9.91 35.94 -31.75
N ALA A 190 -9.57 34.97 -32.62
CA ALA A 190 -9.75 35.12 -34.06
C ALA A 190 -11.20 34.85 -34.48
N THR A 191 -11.63 35.46 -35.59
CA THR A 191 -12.84 35.03 -36.31
C THR A 191 -12.46 33.87 -37.24
N VAL A 192 -12.92 32.66 -36.93
CA VAL A 192 -12.46 31.44 -37.61
C VAL A 192 -13.51 30.89 -38.56
N THR A 193 -13.13 30.63 -39.82
CA THR A 193 -13.94 29.91 -40.82
C THR A 193 -13.29 28.56 -41.14
N VAL A 194 -14.01 27.46 -40.90
CA VAL A 194 -13.54 26.11 -41.22
C VAL A 194 -14.08 25.68 -42.58
N CYS A 195 -13.17 25.33 -43.48
CA CYS A 195 -13.44 24.86 -44.84
C CYS A 195 -13.06 23.39 -45.00
N HIS A 196 -13.74 22.68 -45.89
CA HIS A 196 -13.44 21.29 -46.22
C HIS A 196 -13.54 21.05 -47.73
N SER A 197 -13.19 19.85 -48.19
CA SER A 197 -13.16 19.48 -49.61
C SER A 197 -14.49 19.57 -50.37
N LYS A 198 -15.61 19.85 -49.66
CA LYS A 198 -16.95 20.05 -50.23
C LYS A 198 -17.45 21.50 -50.10
N THR A 199 -16.68 22.38 -49.47
CA THR A 199 -16.99 23.81 -49.39
C THR A 199 -16.89 24.41 -50.79
N LYS A 200 -17.89 25.20 -51.20
CA LYS A 200 -17.87 25.91 -52.49
C LYS A 200 -17.00 27.16 -52.38
N ASN A 201 -16.44 27.61 -53.49
CA ASN A 201 -15.65 28.85 -53.60
C ASN A 201 -14.45 28.93 -52.63
N LEU A 202 -13.73 27.81 -52.45
CA LEU A 202 -12.57 27.74 -51.55
C LEU A 202 -11.53 28.84 -51.81
N SER A 203 -11.26 29.18 -53.07
CA SER A 203 -10.31 30.22 -53.46
C SER A 203 -10.73 31.62 -53.00
N GLU A 204 -12.03 31.93 -53.04
CA GLU A 204 -12.56 33.22 -52.59
C GLU A 204 -12.50 33.33 -51.06
N ILE A 205 -12.88 32.26 -50.36
CA ILE A 205 -12.89 32.23 -48.89
C ILE A 205 -11.47 32.33 -48.34
N THR A 206 -10.54 31.50 -48.84
CA THR A 206 -9.13 31.50 -48.40
C THR A 206 -8.43 32.84 -48.64
N LYS A 207 -8.85 33.59 -49.68
CA LYS A 207 -8.33 34.93 -49.99
C LYS A 207 -8.76 36.03 -49.01
N THR A 208 -9.68 35.73 -48.11
CA THR A 208 -10.06 36.65 -47.01
C THR A 208 -9.17 36.51 -45.77
N ALA A 209 -8.42 35.42 -45.67
CA ALA A 209 -7.71 35.03 -44.45
C ALA A 209 -6.48 35.90 -44.19
N ASP A 210 -6.39 36.49 -42.99
CA ASP A 210 -5.13 37.02 -42.45
C ASP A 210 -4.21 35.89 -41.99
N ILE A 211 -4.82 34.79 -41.52
CA ILE A 211 -4.16 33.57 -41.06
C ILE A 211 -4.80 32.40 -41.81
N LEU A 212 -4.02 31.68 -42.62
CA LEU A 212 -4.48 30.53 -43.39
C LEU A 212 -3.78 29.26 -42.90
N VAL A 213 -4.54 28.33 -42.30
CA VAL A 213 -4.04 27.01 -41.90
C VAL A 213 -4.56 25.96 -42.87
N VAL A 214 -3.67 25.19 -43.50
CA VAL A 214 -4.00 24.24 -44.58
C VAL A 214 -3.65 22.81 -44.15
N ALA A 215 -4.67 21.95 -44.06
CA ALA A 215 -4.56 20.55 -43.61
C ALA A 215 -5.63 19.69 -44.30
N ILE A 216 -5.66 19.71 -45.63
CA ILE A 216 -6.68 19.05 -46.47
C ILE A 216 -6.19 17.75 -47.11
N GLY A 217 -4.88 17.48 -47.07
CA GLY A 217 -4.26 16.25 -47.60
C GLY A 217 -4.32 16.17 -49.13
N LYS A 218 -4.15 17.31 -49.82
CA LYS A 218 -4.11 17.38 -51.28
C LYS A 218 -2.89 18.20 -51.71
N PRO A 219 -1.91 17.59 -52.41
CA PRO A 219 -0.66 18.26 -52.75
C PRO A 219 -0.90 19.52 -53.59
N GLU A 220 -0.30 20.64 -53.16
CA GLU A 220 -0.31 21.93 -53.85
C GLU A 220 -1.72 22.38 -54.33
N LEU A 221 -2.77 22.08 -53.56
CA LEU A 221 -4.13 22.54 -53.85
C LEU A 221 -4.24 24.06 -53.74
N VAL A 222 -3.68 24.63 -52.67
CA VAL A 222 -3.72 26.07 -52.42
C VAL A 222 -2.61 26.74 -53.21
N ARG A 223 -3.00 27.54 -54.20
CA ARG A 223 -2.12 28.30 -55.10
C ARG A 223 -1.87 29.70 -54.55
N GLY A 224 -0.82 30.38 -55.02
CA GLY A 224 -0.48 31.74 -54.56
C GLY A 224 -1.62 32.74 -54.74
N SER A 225 -2.42 32.58 -55.80
CA SER A 225 -3.57 33.45 -56.11
C SER A 225 -4.75 33.33 -55.13
N TRP A 226 -4.76 32.29 -54.28
CA TRP A 226 -5.77 32.03 -53.25
C TRP A 226 -5.40 32.69 -51.91
N ILE A 227 -4.17 33.20 -51.77
CA ILE A 227 -3.66 33.76 -50.52
C ILE A 227 -3.84 35.27 -50.53
N LYS A 228 -4.30 35.83 -49.40
CA LYS A 228 -4.35 37.28 -49.19
C LYS A 228 -2.92 37.84 -49.09
N PRO A 229 -2.56 38.91 -49.83
CA PRO A 229 -1.26 39.55 -49.66
C PRO A 229 -1.00 39.91 -48.19
N GLY A 230 0.15 39.50 -47.68
CA GLY A 230 0.54 39.74 -46.29
C GLY A 230 0.05 38.71 -45.27
N ALA A 231 -0.72 37.70 -45.67
CA ALA A 231 -1.19 36.64 -44.77
C ALA A 231 -0.05 35.80 -44.18
N VAL A 232 -0.33 35.16 -43.03
CA VAL A 232 0.47 34.08 -42.46
C VAL A 232 -0.12 32.75 -42.93
N VAL A 233 0.68 31.90 -43.57
CA VAL A 233 0.25 30.60 -44.10
C VAL A 233 0.95 29.46 -43.36
N ILE A 234 0.16 28.61 -42.71
CA ILE A 234 0.62 27.39 -42.05
C ILE A 234 0.17 26.19 -42.89
N ASP A 235 1.12 25.51 -43.51
CA ASP A 235 0.93 24.28 -44.28
C ASP A 235 1.26 23.07 -43.42
N CYS A 236 0.23 22.32 -43.05
CA CYS A 236 0.33 21.09 -42.26
C CYS A 236 0.34 19.82 -43.14
N GLY A 237 0.10 19.96 -44.44
CA GLY A 237 0.05 18.84 -45.38
C GLY A 237 1.43 18.25 -45.61
N ILE A 238 1.50 16.93 -45.78
CA ILE A 238 2.73 16.26 -46.23
C ILE A 238 2.36 15.16 -47.21
N ASN A 239 2.72 15.36 -48.48
CA ASN A 239 2.29 14.53 -49.59
C ASN A 239 3.53 14.10 -50.40
N PRO A 240 3.77 12.79 -50.59
CA PRO A 240 4.77 12.32 -51.52
C PRO A 240 4.25 12.49 -52.95
N ILE A 241 5.06 13.12 -53.81
CA ILE A 241 4.82 13.20 -55.25
C ILE A 241 6.00 12.60 -56.00
N PRO A 242 5.78 11.97 -57.18
CA PRO A 242 6.87 11.40 -57.98
C PRO A 242 7.95 12.44 -58.32
N ASP A 243 9.21 12.07 -58.11
CA ASP A 243 10.36 12.88 -58.49
C ASP A 243 11.54 11.96 -58.84
N SER A 244 11.81 11.82 -60.13
CA SER A 244 12.87 10.98 -60.66
C SER A 244 14.28 11.47 -60.30
N THR A 245 14.44 12.70 -59.79
CA THR A 245 15.73 13.29 -59.40
C THR A 245 16.16 12.93 -57.99
N LYS A 246 15.26 12.39 -57.16
CA LYS A 246 15.55 11.95 -55.79
C LYS A 246 15.84 10.44 -55.74
N SER A 247 16.75 10.02 -54.86
CA SER A 247 17.06 8.60 -54.62
C SER A 247 15.83 7.78 -54.19
N SER A 248 14.89 8.41 -53.48
CA SER A 248 13.58 7.85 -53.10
C SER A 248 12.55 7.78 -54.24
N ARG A 249 12.87 8.29 -55.44
CA ARG A 249 11.94 8.51 -56.57
C ARG A 249 10.71 9.37 -56.25
N GLN A 250 10.72 10.04 -55.10
CA GLN A 250 9.62 10.86 -54.58
C GLN A 250 10.18 12.08 -53.85
N ARG A 251 9.52 13.24 -54.00
CA ARG A 251 9.74 14.43 -53.17
C ARG A 251 8.50 14.70 -52.31
N LEU A 252 8.70 15.28 -51.13
CA LEU A 252 7.61 15.68 -50.24
C LEU A 252 7.22 17.12 -50.53
N VAL A 253 5.91 17.37 -50.66
CA VAL A 253 5.32 18.70 -50.81
C VAL A 253 4.15 18.86 -49.86
N GLY A 254 3.82 20.11 -49.52
CA GLY A 254 2.67 20.42 -48.70
C GLY A 254 1.36 20.52 -49.49
N ASP A 255 0.30 20.93 -48.80
CA ASP A 255 -0.99 21.22 -49.45
C ASP A 255 -0.98 22.60 -50.15
N VAL A 256 0.03 23.42 -49.87
CA VAL A 256 0.25 24.75 -50.45
C VAL A 256 1.40 24.69 -51.46
N SER A 257 1.23 25.36 -52.60
CA SER A 257 2.32 25.59 -53.56
C SER A 257 3.33 26.57 -52.95
N TYR A 258 4.37 26.05 -52.29
CA TYR A 258 5.32 26.86 -51.51
C TYR A 258 6.00 27.96 -52.34
N SER A 259 6.40 27.65 -53.57
CA SER A 259 7.07 28.60 -54.49
C SER A 259 6.18 29.77 -54.90
N GLU A 260 4.86 29.57 -54.97
CA GLU A 260 3.89 30.63 -55.25
C GLU A 260 3.51 31.38 -53.98
N ALA A 261 3.27 30.66 -52.88
CA ALA A 261 2.82 31.24 -51.61
C ALA A 261 3.84 32.19 -51.01
N ILE A 262 5.14 31.87 -51.08
CA ILE A 262 6.22 32.71 -50.53
C ILE A 262 6.34 34.08 -51.22
N GLN A 263 5.78 34.22 -52.43
CA GLN A 263 5.77 35.50 -53.15
C GLN A 263 4.65 36.44 -52.67
N VAL A 264 3.64 35.90 -51.97
CA VAL A 264 2.40 36.63 -51.60
C VAL A 264 2.25 36.78 -50.09
N ALA A 265 2.49 35.71 -49.34
CA ALA A 265 2.38 35.68 -47.89
C ALA A 265 3.57 36.38 -47.21
N THR A 266 3.36 36.90 -46.00
CA THR A 266 4.48 37.38 -45.18
C THR A 266 5.28 36.21 -44.59
N HIS A 267 4.60 35.10 -44.32
CA HIS A 267 5.16 33.90 -43.70
C HIS A 267 4.52 32.65 -44.31
N VAL A 268 5.33 31.65 -44.65
CA VAL A 268 4.86 30.33 -45.13
C VAL A 268 5.72 29.25 -44.49
N THR A 269 5.11 28.24 -43.86
CA THR A 269 5.86 27.10 -43.34
C THR A 269 6.40 26.22 -44.49
N PRO A 270 7.69 25.84 -44.50
CA PRO A 270 8.24 24.95 -45.51
C PRO A 270 7.78 23.50 -45.30
N VAL A 271 7.68 22.73 -46.39
CA VAL A 271 7.41 21.28 -46.35
C VAL A 271 8.41 20.55 -47.27
N PRO A 272 9.20 19.57 -46.77
CA PRO A 272 9.31 19.16 -45.37
C PRO A 272 10.00 20.24 -44.52
N GLY A 273 9.62 20.35 -43.25
CA GLY A 273 10.04 21.45 -42.38
C GLY A 273 8.84 22.03 -41.64
N GLY A 274 9.04 23.12 -40.89
CA GLY A 274 7.93 23.86 -40.27
C GLY A 274 7.11 23.07 -39.24
N VAL A 275 5.89 22.68 -39.62
CA VAL A 275 4.89 22.13 -38.69
C VAL A 275 5.33 20.79 -38.10
N GLY A 276 5.91 19.88 -38.90
CA GLY A 276 6.31 18.54 -38.42
C GLY A 276 7.32 18.56 -37.25
N PRO A 277 8.48 19.24 -37.39
CA PRO A 277 9.41 19.46 -36.27
C PRO A 277 8.76 20.16 -35.07
N MET A 278 7.85 21.11 -35.30
CA MET A 278 7.13 21.80 -34.23
C MET A 278 6.16 20.87 -33.49
N THR A 279 5.47 19.96 -34.18
CA THR A 279 4.67 18.89 -33.57
C THR A 279 5.53 18.05 -32.63
N VAL A 280 6.75 17.68 -33.03
CA VAL A 280 7.68 16.95 -32.16
C VAL A 280 8.08 17.78 -30.95
N ALA A 281 8.35 19.08 -31.12
CA ALA A 281 8.66 19.96 -29.99
C ALA A 281 7.49 20.09 -29.00
N MET A 282 6.25 20.23 -29.50
CA MET A 282 5.05 20.25 -28.66
C MET A 282 4.81 18.92 -27.96
N LEU A 283 5.10 17.79 -28.61
CA LEU A 283 5.05 16.47 -27.97
C LEU A 283 6.04 16.37 -26.81
N MET A 284 7.26 16.87 -26.98
CA MET A 284 8.25 16.93 -25.89
C MET A 284 7.77 17.86 -24.77
N ARG A 285 7.20 19.03 -25.12
CA ARG A 285 6.62 19.96 -24.15
C ARG A 285 5.50 19.32 -23.33
N ASN A 286 4.56 18.64 -23.98
CA ASN A 286 3.49 17.90 -23.31
C ASN A 286 4.06 16.76 -22.45
N THR A 287 5.10 16.06 -22.90
CA THR A 287 5.77 15.02 -22.10
C THR A 287 6.44 15.57 -20.86
N VAL A 288 7.16 16.69 -20.96
CA VAL A 288 7.75 17.37 -19.80
C VAL A 288 6.67 17.88 -18.87
N LEU A 289 5.58 18.44 -19.41
CA LEU A 289 4.43 18.89 -18.61
C LEU A 289 3.76 17.72 -17.87
N ALA A 290 3.56 16.58 -18.52
CA ALA A 290 3.01 15.37 -17.90
C ALA A 290 3.91 14.89 -16.77
N ALA A 291 5.22 14.80 -17.03
CA ALA A 291 6.20 14.42 -16.02
C ALA A 291 6.25 15.41 -14.86
N ARG A 292 6.19 16.71 -15.14
CA ARG A 292 6.18 17.76 -14.11
C ARG A 292 4.94 17.70 -13.24
N ARG A 293 3.74 17.54 -13.82
CA ARG A 293 2.49 17.36 -13.06
C ARG A 293 2.56 16.14 -12.15
N GLN A 294 3.08 15.03 -12.66
CA GLN A 294 3.27 13.82 -11.88
C GLN A 294 4.30 14.04 -10.77
N PHE A 295 5.41 14.72 -11.06
CA PHE A 295 6.46 15.07 -10.10
C PHE A 295 5.96 15.99 -9.00
N GLU A 296 5.22 17.05 -9.33
CA GLU A 296 4.61 17.99 -8.37
C GLU A 296 3.63 17.25 -7.47
N ARG A 297 2.76 16.41 -8.01
CA ARG A 297 1.85 15.56 -7.22
C ARG A 297 2.61 14.59 -6.33
N PHE A 298 3.71 14.03 -6.82
CA PHE A 298 4.58 13.13 -6.06
C PHE A 298 5.54 13.83 -5.09
N THR A 299 5.69 15.15 -5.13
CA THR A 299 6.56 15.90 -4.21
C THR A 299 5.77 16.88 -3.35
N ALA A 300 4.46 17.00 -3.57
CA ALA A 300 3.57 17.80 -2.77
C ALA A 300 3.75 17.45 -1.27
N PRO A 301 4.03 18.46 -0.42
CA PRO A 301 4.30 18.20 1.00
C PRO A 301 3.05 17.70 1.73
N VAL A 302 1.87 18.10 1.26
CA VAL A 302 0.57 17.74 1.82
C VAL A 302 -0.32 17.17 0.72
N TRP A 303 -1.04 16.10 1.02
CA TRP A 303 -2.02 15.53 0.11
C TRP A 303 -3.21 16.48 -0.11
N PRO A 304 -3.82 16.50 -1.31
CA PRO A 304 -5.09 17.17 -1.56
C PRO A 304 -6.27 16.36 -0.98
N LEU A 305 -6.18 15.94 0.28
CA LEU A 305 -7.16 15.09 0.95
C LEU A 305 -8.46 15.85 1.17
N GLN A 306 -9.56 15.37 0.61
CA GLN A 306 -10.88 15.99 0.81
C GLN A 306 -11.51 15.49 2.11
N THR A 307 -11.51 16.25 3.19
CA THR A 307 -12.06 15.77 4.47
C THR A 307 -13.56 15.50 4.38
N LEU A 308 -14.03 14.37 4.93
CA LEU A 308 -15.48 14.14 5.08
C LEU A 308 -15.99 14.90 6.29
N ARG A 309 -17.04 15.71 6.11
CA ARG A 309 -17.66 16.44 7.21
C ARG A 309 -18.33 15.46 8.18
N LEU A 310 -18.09 15.65 9.46
CA LEU A 310 -18.72 14.87 10.53
C LEU A 310 -19.89 15.63 11.15
N ASN A 311 -21.04 14.98 11.24
CA ASN A 311 -22.23 15.53 11.91
C ASN A 311 -22.40 14.85 13.27
N THR A 312 -21.89 15.49 14.32
CA THR A 312 -21.93 14.95 15.68
C THR A 312 -23.27 15.21 16.35
N LEU A 313 -23.82 14.19 17.02
CA LEU A 313 -25.07 14.26 17.78
C LEU A 313 -24.80 14.15 19.29
N THR A 314 -25.70 14.71 20.09
CA THR A 314 -25.69 14.59 21.56
C THR A 314 -27.12 14.29 22.03
N PRO A 315 -27.39 13.18 22.74
CA PRO A 315 -26.42 12.15 23.16
C PRO A 315 -25.79 11.41 21.98
N VAL A 316 -24.58 10.89 22.17
CA VAL A 316 -23.83 10.16 21.13
C VAL A 316 -24.56 8.84 20.81
N PRO A 317 -24.89 8.56 19.53
CA PRO A 317 -25.56 7.32 19.15
C PRO A 317 -24.67 6.08 19.35
N SER A 318 -25.22 4.88 19.12
CA SER A 318 -24.41 3.66 19.09
C SER A 318 -23.41 3.68 17.94
N ASP A 319 -22.30 2.95 18.10
CA ASP A 319 -21.19 2.96 17.14
C ASP A 319 -21.63 2.59 15.72
N ILE A 320 -22.47 1.56 15.58
CA ILE A 320 -22.99 1.13 14.27
C ILE A 320 -23.92 2.16 13.63
N VAL A 321 -24.71 2.89 14.42
CA VAL A 321 -25.56 3.97 13.90
C VAL A 321 -24.70 5.10 13.36
N ILE A 322 -23.61 5.46 14.05
CA ILE A 322 -22.65 6.46 13.57
C ILE A 322 -21.97 5.97 12.29
N ALA A 323 -21.47 4.73 12.27
CA ALA A 323 -20.80 4.14 11.11
C ALA A 323 -21.68 4.15 9.85
N ARG A 324 -22.96 3.74 9.98
CA ARG A 324 -23.92 3.74 8.86
C ARG A 324 -24.37 5.13 8.44
N SER A 325 -24.36 6.10 9.35
CA SER A 325 -24.73 7.49 9.03
C SER A 325 -23.70 8.18 8.13
N GLN A 326 -22.48 7.66 8.07
CA GLN A 326 -21.38 8.25 7.32
C GLN A 326 -21.10 7.50 6.03
N LYS A 327 -21.31 8.17 4.88
CA LYS A 327 -20.95 7.61 3.59
C LYS A 327 -19.43 7.69 3.36
N PRO A 328 -18.71 6.58 3.19
CA PRO A 328 -17.28 6.61 2.87
C PRO A 328 -17.03 7.20 1.48
N LYS A 329 -15.84 7.76 1.26
CA LYS A 329 -15.35 8.07 -0.09
C LYS A 329 -15.24 6.79 -0.91
N HIS A 330 -15.33 6.93 -2.22
CA HIS A 330 -14.88 5.86 -3.10
C HIS A 330 -13.39 5.59 -2.84
N ILE A 331 -13.00 4.32 -2.69
CA ILE A 331 -11.65 3.96 -2.28
C ILE A 331 -10.59 4.38 -3.30
N SER A 332 -10.94 4.38 -4.60
CA SER A 332 -10.06 4.91 -5.64
C SER A 332 -9.79 6.41 -5.50
N GLN A 333 -10.79 7.19 -5.08
CA GLN A 333 -10.62 8.62 -4.82
C GLN A 333 -9.64 8.82 -3.66
N LEU A 334 -9.83 8.09 -2.55
CA LEU A 334 -8.90 8.17 -1.42
C LEU A 334 -7.48 7.75 -1.84
N ALA A 335 -7.36 6.65 -2.57
CA ALA A 335 -6.07 6.16 -3.08
C ALA A 335 -5.39 7.22 -3.96
N GLU A 336 -6.16 7.88 -4.84
CA GLU A 336 -5.68 8.98 -5.67
C GLU A 336 -5.16 10.15 -4.82
N GLU A 337 -5.95 10.59 -3.83
CA GLU A 337 -5.62 11.70 -2.93
C GLU A 337 -4.31 11.46 -2.16
N ILE A 338 -4.03 10.22 -1.74
CA ILE A 338 -2.81 9.86 -1.01
C ILE A 338 -1.62 9.51 -1.91
N GLY A 339 -1.77 9.66 -3.24
CA GLY A 339 -0.68 9.49 -4.21
C GLY A 339 -0.40 8.04 -4.63
N LEU A 340 -1.38 7.14 -4.51
CA LEU A 340 -1.34 5.82 -5.13
C LEU A 340 -1.72 5.89 -6.60
N SER A 341 -1.06 5.05 -7.40
CA SER A 341 -1.35 4.87 -8.83
C SER A 341 -2.44 3.82 -9.02
N PRO A 342 -3.27 3.87 -10.08
CA PRO A 342 -4.36 2.92 -10.28
C PRO A 342 -3.94 1.44 -10.26
N ASN A 343 -2.76 1.13 -10.79
CA ASN A 343 -2.20 -0.22 -10.84
C ASN A 343 -1.63 -0.72 -9.49
N GLU A 344 -1.51 0.18 -8.51
CA GLU A 344 -1.08 -0.16 -7.14
C GLU A 344 -2.27 -0.48 -6.24
N VAL A 345 -3.49 -0.44 -6.78
CA VAL A 345 -4.74 -0.52 -6.01
C VAL A 345 -5.63 -1.61 -6.60
N SER A 346 -5.87 -2.68 -5.83
CA SER A 346 -6.82 -3.73 -6.18
C SER A 346 -8.09 -3.59 -5.33
N GLN A 347 -9.20 -3.16 -5.94
CA GLN A 347 -10.43 -2.82 -5.21
C GLN A 347 -11.24 -4.05 -4.77
N TYR A 348 -11.77 -4.01 -3.55
CA TYR A 348 -12.68 -5.00 -2.98
C TYR A 348 -14.04 -4.31 -2.71
N GLY A 349 -14.77 -4.09 -3.79
CA GLY A 349 -15.88 -3.14 -3.82
C GLY A 349 -15.37 -1.69 -3.74
N ASN A 350 -16.24 -0.76 -3.39
CA ASN A 350 -15.97 0.67 -3.57
C ASN A 350 -15.37 1.35 -2.32
N THR A 351 -15.16 0.61 -1.23
CA THR A 351 -14.83 1.16 0.10
C THR A 351 -13.52 0.66 0.68
N LYS A 352 -12.90 -0.35 0.06
CA LYS A 352 -11.65 -0.98 0.51
C LYS A 352 -10.85 -1.52 -0.66
N ALA A 353 -9.53 -1.55 -0.54
CA ALA A 353 -8.63 -2.03 -1.59
C ALA A 353 -7.34 -2.61 -1.03
N LYS A 354 -6.77 -3.63 -1.68
CA LYS A 354 -5.40 -4.09 -1.44
C LYS A 354 -4.41 -3.13 -2.08
N ILE A 355 -3.31 -2.84 -1.37
CA ILE A 355 -2.25 -1.94 -1.84
C ILE A 355 -1.01 -2.75 -2.20
N SER A 356 -0.57 -2.59 -3.46
CA SER A 356 0.56 -3.32 -4.01
C SER A 356 1.87 -2.97 -3.30
N LEU A 357 2.72 -3.98 -3.11
CA LEU A 357 4.07 -3.78 -2.56
C LEU A 357 5.00 -3.00 -3.51
N SER A 358 4.64 -2.89 -4.80
CA SER A 358 5.38 -2.07 -5.78
C SER A 358 5.46 -0.58 -5.40
N VAL A 359 4.58 -0.11 -4.51
CA VAL A 359 4.67 1.22 -3.89
C VAL A 359 6.01 1.42 -3.19
N LEU A 360 6.54 0.39 -2.53
CA LEU A 360 7.82 0.46 -1.82
C LEU A 360 9.00 0.59 -2.79
N ASP A 361 8.93 -0.08 -3.95
CA ASP A 361 9.96 0.04 -5.00
C ASP A 361 9.97 1.44 -5.60
N ARG A 362 8.78 1.98 -5.91
CA ARG A 362 8.62 3.34 -6.46
C ARG A 362 9.06 4.41 -5.47
N LEU A 363 8.79 4.24 -4.18
CA LEU A 363 9.08 5.19 -3.11
C LEU A 363 10.36 4.85 -2.33
N ARG A 364 11.27 4.04 -2.90
CA ARG A 364 12.49 3.58 -2.22
C ARG A 364 13.33 4.73 -1.65
N ASP A 365 13.45 5.84 -2.37
CA ASP A 365 14.27 7.00 -2.00
C ASP A 365 13.51 8.03 -1.14
N GLN A 366 12.18 7.89 -1.02
CA GLN A 366 11.35 8.79 -0.21
C GLN A 366 11.61 8.54 1.27
N LYS A 367 11.98 9.58 2.03
CA LYS A 367 12.06 9.48 3.49
C LYS A 367 10.68 9.23 4.10
N GLY A 368 10.62 8.34 5.08
CA GLY A 368 9.39 7.98 5.78
C GLY A 368 8.95 9.02 6.80
N GLY A 369 7.66 9.04 7.10
CA GLY A 369 7.09 9.91 8.14
C GLY A 369 7.39 9.52 9.57
N LYS A 370 6.96 10.37 10.50
CA LYS A 370 7.12 10.17 11.94
C LYS A 370 6.28 8.99 12.40
N TYR A 371 6.91 8.07 13.11
CA TYR A 371 6.31 6.80 13.50
C TYR A 371 5.89 6.81 14.98
N ILE A 372 4.60 6.64 15.24
CA ILE A 372 3.99 6.76 16.56
C ILE A 372 3.33 5.44 16.94
N VAL A 373 3.60 4.95 18.16
CA VAL A 373 2.89 3.81 18.73
C VAL A 373 1.86 4.27 19.74
N VAL A 374 0.63 3.77 19.64
CA VAL A 374 -0.45 3.98 20.60
C VAL A 374 -0.63 2.70 21.41
N ALA A 375 -0.47 2.82 22.72
CA ALA A 375 -0.62 1.76 23.71
C ALA A 375 -1.56 2.21 24.83
N GLY A 376 -2.04 1.25 25.64
CA GLY A 376 -2.87 1.56 26.81
C GLY A 376 -2.10 1.41 28.12
N ILE A 377 -2.76 1.77 29.21
CA ILE A 377 -2.48 1.18 30.52
C ILE A 377 -2.89 -0.30 30.53
N THR A 378 -2.71 -0.96 31.67
CA THR A 378 -3.16 -2.35 31.86
C THR A 378 -4.67 -2.45 31.62
N PRO A 379 -5.14 -3.28 30.66
CA PRO A 379 -6.55 -3.37 30.33
C PRO A 379 -7.47 -3.70 31.52
N THR A 380 -8.62 -3.04 31.54
CA THR A 380 -9.73 -3.30 32.45
C THR A 380 -11.02 -3.59 31.66
N PRO A 381 -12.02 -4.29 32.23
CA PRO A 381 -13.32 -4.46 31.57
C PRO A 381 -14.07 -3.15 31.28
N LEU A 382 -13.61 -2.03 31.82
CA LEU A 382 -14.17 -0.70 31.60
C LEU A 382 -13.75 -0.11 30.25
N GLY A 383 -12.65 -0.59 29.68
CA GLY A 383 -12.08 -0.15 28.42
C GLY A 383 -11.31 1.18 28.54
N GLU A 384 -10.18 1.26 27.84
CA GLU A 384 -9.36 2.46 27.79
C GLU A 384 -9.62 3.29 26.52
N GLY A 385 -10.15 2.68 25.46
CA GLY A 385 -10.41 3.35 24.18
C GLY A 385 -9.16 3.55 23.31
N LYS A 386 -8.18 2.62 23.36
CA LYS A 386 -6.91 2.74 22.63
C LYS A 386 -7.08 2.92 21.11
N SER A 387 -7.82 2.04 20.45
CA SER A 387 -8.06 2.12 19.00
C SER A 387 -8.88 3.37 18.63
N THR A 388 -9.79 3.78 19.51
CA THR A 388 -10.54 5.03 19.40
C THR A 388 -9.59 6.24 19.41
N THR A 389 -8.57 6.23 20.28
CA THR A 389 -7.55 7.28 20.35
C THR A 389 -6.61 7.26 19.15
N LEU A 390 -6.23 6.09 18.65
CA LEU A 390 -5.45 6.00 17.41
C LEU A 390 -6.19 6.71 16.25
N LEU A 391 -7.48 6.43 16.09
CA LEU A 391 -8.29 7.00 15.01
C LEU A 391 -8.57 8.48 15.22
N GLY A 392 -8.90 8.88 16.46
CA GLY A 392 -9.05 10.29 16.81
C GLY A 392 -7.78 11.10 16.56
N LEU A 393 -6.61 10.55 16.88
CA LEU A 393 -5.31 11.17 16.62
C LEU A 393 -5.07 11.38 15.13
N VAL A 394 -5.26 10.36 14.29
CA VAL A 394 -5.00 10.52 12.84
C VAL A 394 -6.05 11.41 12.17
N GLN A 395 -7.29 11.38 12.64
CA GLN A 395 -8.33 12.32 12.21
C GLN A 395 -7.95 13.76 12.57
N ALA A 396 -7.44 14.00 13.78
CA ALA A 396 -6.97 15.31 14.20
C ALA A 396 -5.76 15.79 13.37
N LEU A 397 -4.79 14.92 13.12
CA LEU A 397 -3.61 15.23 12.29
C LEU A 397 -4.02 15.52 10.83
N GLY A 398 -4.85 14.66 10.25
CA GLY A 398 -5.31 14.75 8.86
C GLY A 398 -6.30 15.89 8.65
N ALA A 399 -7.51 15.72 9.19
CA ALA A 399 -8.64 16.59 8.90
C ALA A 399 -8.59 17.96 9.61
N HIS A 400 -7.90 18.08 10.75
CA HIS A 400 -7.89 19.31 11.57
C HIS A 400 -6.54 20.03 11.63
N ARG A 401 -5.46 19.39 11.14
CA ARG A 401 -4.11 19.98 11.06
C ARG A 401 -3.50 19.95 9.67
N GLY A 402 -4.18 19.37 8.68
CA GLY A 402 -3.71 19.32 7.29
C GLY A 402 -2.37 18.59 7.15
N ARG A 403 -2.09 17.60 8.01
CA ARG A 403 -0.89 16.77 7.93
C ARG A 403 -1.21 15.45 7.24
N ASN A 404 -0.28 14.94 6.45
CA ASN A 404 -0.40 13.58 5.93
C ASN A 404 -0.37 12.61 7.11
N ALA A 405 -1.44 11.86 7.31
CA ALA A 405 -1.59 10.98 8.46
C ALA A 405 -2.18 9.63 8.04
N PHE A 406 -1.59 8.55 8.53
CA PHE A 406 -2.13 7.19 8.43
C PHE A 406 -2.38 6.61 9.81
N ALA A 407 -3.46 5.84 9.94
CA ALA A 407 -3.54 4.80 10.97
C ALA A 407 -3.15 3.44 10.38
N CYS A 408 -2.35 2.66 11.11
CA CYS A 408 -2.05 1.26 10.81
C CYS A 408 -2.65 0.37 11.91
N MET A 409 -3.59 -0.50 11.53
CA MET A 409 -4.38 -1.30 12.45
C MET A 409 -4.31 -2.79 12.15
N ARG A 410 -4.58 -3.59 13.18
CA ARG A 410 -4.74 -5.04 13.06
C ARG A 410 -6.13 -5.37 12.54
N GLN A 411 -6.21 -6.40 11.70
CA GLN A 411 -7.46 -7.06 11.38
C GLN A 411 -7.95 -7.86 12.62
N PRO A 412 -9.19 -7.67 13.07
CA PRO A 412 -9.76 -8.49 14.14
C PRO A 412 -10.07 -9.91 13.64
N SER A 413 -9.98 -10.88 14.55
CA SER A 413 -10.50 -12.24 14.31
C SER A 413 -12.03 -12.22 14.29
N GLN A 414 -12.62 -13.08 13.45
CA GLN A 414 -14.07 -13.26 13.37
C GLN A 414 -14.62 -14.03 14.59
N GLY A 415 -13.83 -14.91 15.20
CA GLY A 415 -14.27 -15.75 16.32
C GLY A 415 -14.93 -14.96 17.45
N PRO A 416 -14.29 -13.90 18.00
CA PRO A 416 -14.87 -13.04 19.03
C PRO A 416 -16.18 -12.33 18.62
N THR A 417 -16.35 -11.96 17.35
CA THR A 417 -17.54 -11.26 16.83
C THR A 417 -18.82 -12.06 17.10
N PHE A 418 -18.75 -13.38 16.96
CA PHE A 418 -19.85 -14.32 17.23
C PHE A 418 -19.91 -14.80 18.70
N GLY A 419 -18.94 -14.38 19.53
CA GLY A 419 -18.88 -14.72 20.95
C GLY A 419 -19.50 -13.65 21.85
N VAL A 420 -18.79 -12.53 22.03
CA VAL A 420 -19.10 -11.52 23.06
C VAL A 420 -19.57 -10.19 22.42
N LYS A 421 -19.97 -10.25 21.13
CA LYS A 421 -20.18 -9.16 20.16
C LYS A 421 -18.90 -8.62 19.52
N GLY A 422 -19.01 -8.17 18.27
CA GLY A 422 -17.94 -7.48 17.56
C GLY A 422 -17.65 -6.12 18.21
N GLY A 423 -16.39 -5.71 18.23
CA GLY A 423 -16.00 -4.37 18.66
C GLY A 423 -16.04 -3.38 17.50
N ALA A 424 -16.31 -2.11 17.78
CA ALA A 424 -15.98 -1.06 16.83
C ALA A 424 -14.48 -1.06 16.53
N ALA A 425 -14.13 -0.81 15.27
CA ALA A 425 -12.79 -0.46 14.85
C ALA A 425 -12.52 0.97 15.31
N GLY A 426 -12.34 1.17 16.62
CA GLY A 426 -12.46 2.48 17.27
C GLY A 426 -13.69 2.58 18.16
N GLY A 427 -14.34 3.75 18.18
CA GLY A 427 -15.61 3.96 18.87
C GLY A 427 -16.12 5.40 18.74
N GLY A 428 -17.44 5.58 18.85
CA GLY A 428 -18.10 6.88 18.75
C GLY A 428 -17.81 7.54 17.40
N TYR A 429 -17.34 8.77 17.41
CA TYR A 429 -16.99 9.53 16.20
C TYR A 429 -15.55 9.34 15.72
N SER A 430 -14.83 8.37 16.29
CA SER A 430 -13.47 7.97 15.88
C SER A 430 -13.43 6.49 15.51
N GLN A 431 -13.82 6.17 14.28
CA GLN A 431 -13.99 4.80 13.77
C GLN A 431 -13.42 4.62 12.36
N VAL A 432 -13.05 3.39 12.02
CA VAL A 432 -12.87 2.93 10.63
C VAL A 432 -14.23 2.55 10.02
N ILE A 433 -14.46 2.94 8.77
CA ILE A 433 -15.68 2.59 8.03
C ILE A 433 -15.37 1.94 6.66
N PRO A 434 -16.20 1.00 6.19
CA PRO A 434 -17.37 0.39 6.86
C PRO A 434 -16.99 -0.58 7.98
N MET A 435 -17.69 -0.50 9.12
CA MET A 435 -17.36 -1.25 10.34
C MET A 435 -17.69 -2.75 10.25
N GLU A 436 -18.71 -3.12 9.48
CA GLU A 436 -19.11 -4.51 9.26
C GLU A 436 -18.04 -5.28 8.49
N ASP A 437 -17.57 -4.71 7.37
CA ASP A 437 -16.49 -5.28 6.56
C ASP A 437 -15.21 -5.50 7.38
N PHE A 438 -14.90 -4.56 8.28
CA PHE A 438 -13.73 -4.62 9.16
C PHE A 438 -13.78 -5.81 10.13
N ASN A 439 -14.96 -6.17 10.64
CA ASN A 439 -15.13 -7.20 11.67
C ASN A 439 -15.44 -8.60 11.14
N LEU A 440 -15.68 -8.73 9.83
CA LEU A 440 -16.00 -10.00 9.17
C LEU A 440 -14.82 -10.44 8.28
N HIS A 441 -15.08 -10.63 6.99
CA HIS A 441 -14.12 -11.25 6.07
C HIS A 441 -13.05 -10.28 5.56
N LEU A 442 -13.31 -8.97 5.62
CA LEU A 442 -12.47 -7.91 5.06
C LEU A 442 -12.06 -8.23 3.61
N THR A 443 -10.82 -8.68 3.41
CA THR A 443 -10.22 -9.05 2.11
C THR A 443 -9.81 -10.53 2.03
N GLY A 444 -10.12 -11.34 3.04
CA GLY A 444 -9.84 -12.78 3.06
C GLY A 444 -8.48 -13.20 3.64
N ASP A 445 -7.70 -12.28 4.23
CA ASP A 445 -6.32 -12.54 4.68
C ASP A 445 -6.26 -13.65 5.73
N ILE A 446 -7.16 -13.62 6.73
CA ILE A 446 -7.23 -14.66 7.77
C ILE A 446 -7.64 -16.02 7.16
N HIS A 447 -8.46 -16.02 6.10
CA HIS A 447 -8.81 -17.24 5.37
C HIS A 447 -7.60 -17.84 4.65
N ALA A 448 -6.78 -16.99 4.01
CA ALA A 448 -5.52 -17.40 3.39
C ALA A 448 -4.54 -17.99 4.42
N VAL A 449 -4.40 -17.35 5.59
CA VAL A 449 -3.59 -17.89 6.71
C VAL A 449 -4.13 -19.24 7.19
N THR A 450 -5.44 -19.36 7.34
CA THR A 450 -6.10 -20.60 7.75
C THR A 450 -5.81 -21.74 6.77
N ALA A 451 -5.98 -21.49 5.47
CA ALA A 451 -5.71 -22.45 4.42
C ALA A 451 -4.22 -22.84 4.38
N ALA A 452 -3.31 -21.88 4.46
CA ALA A 452 -1.86 -22.13 4.45
C ALA A 452 -1.43 -22.96 5.67
N ASN A 453 -1.88 -22.61 6.87
CA ASN A 453 -1.57 -23.34 8.10
C ASN A 453 -2.06 -24.80 8.02
N ASN A 454 -3.29 -24.98 7.55
CA ASN A 454 -3.90 -26.31 7.46
C ASN A 454 -3.33 -27.14 6.31
N LEU A 455 -2.87 -26.53 5.22
CA LEU A 455 -2.10 -27.22 4.16
C LEU A 455 -0.78 -27.77 4.72
N LEU A 456 -0.06 -26.97 5.51
CA LEU A 456 1.17 -27.41 6.15
C LEU A 456 0.91 -28.59 7.11
N ALA A 457 -0.14 -28.52 7.92
CA ALA A 457 -0.56 -29.63 8.78
C ALA A 457 -0.94 -30.89 7.98
N ALA A 458 -1.69 -30.73 6.88
CA ALA A 458 -2.08 -31.83 6.00
C ALA A 458 -0.87 -32.49 5.33
N GLN A 459 0.08 -31.70 4.84
CA GLN A 459 1.32 -32.22 4.26
C GLN A 459 2.14 -33.00 5.29
N MET A 460 2.25 -32.49 6.52
CA MET A 460 2.98 -33.17 7.59
C MET A 460 2.40 -34.56 7.84
N ASP A 461 1.07 -34.66 7.98
CA ASP A 461 0.39 -35.94 8.19
C ASP A 461 0.53 -36.88 6.98
N ALA A 462 0.38 -36.36 5.77
CA ALA A 462 0.59 -37.14 4.54
C ALA A 462 2.02 -37.67 4.44
N ARG A 463 3.02 -36.85 4.82
CA ARG A 463 4.43 -37.24 4.83
C ARG A 463 4.69 -38.35 5.83
N ILE A 464 4.17 -38.23 7.05
CA ILE A 464 4.25 -39.26 8.09
C ILE A 464 3.63 -40.57 7.59
N PHE A 465 2.41 -40.52 7.05
CA PHE A 465 1.72 -41.71 6.56
C PHE A 465 2.50 -42.43 5.44
N HIS A 466 3.00 -41.69 4.45
CA HIS A 466 3.75 -42.28 3.35
C HIS A 466 5.10 -42.83 3.77
N GLU A 467 5.75 -42.22 4.76
CA GLU A 467 6.94 -42.79 5.37
C GLU A 467 6.59 -44.10 6.11
N LEU A 468 5.56 -44.13 6.94
CA LEU A 468 5.21 -45.34 7.69
C LEU A 468 4.77 -46.53 6.81
N THR A 469 4.26 -46.26 5.60
CA THR A 469 3.62 -47.28 4.75
C THR A 469 4.43 -47.73 3.55
N GLN A 470 5.58 -47.11 3.25
CA GLN A 470 6.36 -47.39 2.04
C GLN A 470 7.81 -47.75 2.36
N LYS A 471 8.43 -48.54 1.48
CA LYS A 471 9.89 -48.79 1.48
C LYS A 471 10.64 -47.61 0.86
N ASP A 472 11.92 -47.43 1.21
CA ASP A 472 12.72 -46.25 0.84
C ASP A 472 12.81 -45.99 -0.66
N GLY A 473 13.16 -47.01 -1.46
CA GLY A 473 13.28 -46.88 -2.92
C GLY A 473 11.97 -46.42 -3.58
N PRO A 474 10.84 -47.13 -3.38
CA PRO A 474 9.54 -46.70 -3.89
C PRO A 474 9.09 -45.32 -3.40
N LEU A 475 9.41 -44.95 -2.15
CA LEU A 475 9.10 -43.63 -1.62
C LEU A 475 9.89 -42.54 -2.36
N TYR A 476 11.21 -42.71 -2.50
CA TYR A 476 12.06 -41.84 -3.30
C TYR A 476 11.54 -41.70 -4.73
N ASP A 477 11.19 -42.83 -5.34
CA ASP A 477 10.73 -42.88 -6.72
C ASP A 477 9.44 -42.07 -6.94
N ARG A 478 8.55 -42.01 -5.92
CA ARG A 478 7.32 -41.20 -5.93
C ARG A 478 7.56 -39.73 -5.60
N LEU A 479 8.54 -39.43 -4.74
CA LEU A 479 8.93 -38.05 -4.42
C LEU A 479 9.64 -37.35 -5.59
N VAL A 480 10.32 -38.11 -6.45
CA VAL A 480 11.09 -37.56 -7.58
C VAL A 480 10.72 -38.27 -8.88
N PRO A 481 9.44 -38.30 -9.30
CA PRO A 481 8.96 -39.19 -10.37
C PRO A 481 9.63 -38.94 -11.72
N LYS A 482 9.63 -39.97 -12.58
CA LYS A 482 10.01 -39.81 -13.99
C LYS A 482 8.87 -39.15 -14.75
N ILE A 483 9.10 -37.97 -15.32
CA ILE A 483 8.15 -37.29 -16.22
C ILE A 483 8.75 -37.34 -17.62
N LYS A 484 8.05 -37.99 -18.56
CA LYS A 484 8.57 -38.26 -19.92
C LYS A 484 9.94 -38.94 -19.90
N GLY A 485 10.13 -39.89 -18.96
CA GLY A 485 11.35 -40.69 -18.83
C GLY A 485 12.47 -40.06 -17.99
N VAL A 486 12.37 -38.77 -17.63
CA VAL A 486 13.44 -38.03 -16.94
C VAL A 486 13.04 -37.72 -15.50
N ARG A 487 13.94 -37.97 -14.52
CA ARG A 487 13.81 -37.44 -13.15
C ARG A 487 14.47 -36.07 -13.07
N LYS A 488 13.86 -35.14 -12.33
CA LYS A 488 14.47 -33.85 -12.03
C LYS A 488 14.06 -33.40 -10.63
N PHE A 489 15.02 -32.93 -9.85
CA PHE A 489 14.72 -32.26 -8.59
C PHE A 489 14.07 -30.90 -8.85
N SER A 490 13.01 -30.61 -8.12
CA SER A 490 12.46 -29.25 -8.00
C SER A 490 13.39 -28.36 -7.17
N SER A 491 13.23 -27.04 -7.29
CA SER A 491 14.08 -26.07 -6.56
C SER A 491 14.03 -26.26 -5.04
N ILE A 492 12.90 -26.68 -4.48
CA ILE A 492 12.78 -26.95 -3.03
C ILE A 492 13.49 -28.24 -2.61
N GLN A 493 13.48 -29.26 -3.48
CA GLN A 493 14.23 -30.50 -3.23
C GLN A 493 15.73 -30.28 -3.30
N LEU A 494 16.20 -29.42 -4.20
CA LEU A 494 17.62 -29.00 -4.25
C LEU A 494 18.05 -28.29 -2.95
N ARG A 495 17.19 -27.41 -2.39
CA ARG A 495 17.48 -26.79 -1.08
C ARG A 495 17.58 -27.81 0.04
N ARG A 496 16.71 -28.82 0.05
CA ARG A 496 16.80 -29.93 1.01
C ARG A 496 18.11 -30.70 0.86
N LEU A 497 18.53 -31.05 -0.35
CA LEU A 497 19.81 -31.73 -0.59
C LEU A 497 20.99 -30.93 -0.04
N ASN A 498 21.00 -29.61 -0.28
CA ASN A 498 22.02 -28.71 0.29
C ASN A 498 22.04 -28.79 1.83
N ARG A 499 20.88 -28.69 2.50
CA ARG A 499 20.80 -28.86 3.98
C ARG A 499 21.27 -30.23 4.47
N LEU A 500 21.12 -31.27 3.66
CA LEU A 500 21.59 -32.62 3.96
C LEU A 500 23.09 -32.83 3.65
N GLY A 501 23.78 -31.84 3.09
CA GLY A 501 25.17 -31.93 2.66
C GLY A 501 25.38 -32.74 1.37
N ILE A 502 24.35 -32.85 0.52
CA ILE A 502 24.39 -33.60 -0.73
C ILE A 502 24.47 -32.62 -1.91
N ASN A 503 25.59 -32.60 -2.62
CA ASN A 503 25.85 -31.65 -3.71
C ASN A 503 25.38 -32.16 -5.09
N LYS A 504 24.85 -33.38 -5.17
CA LYS A 504 24.39 -34.00 -6.43
C LYS A 504 23.07 -33.39 -6.89
N THR A 505 23.00 -32.96 -8.15
CA THR A 505 21.78 -32.37 -8.75
C THR A 505 21.04 -33.31 -9.70
N ASP A 506 21.64 -34.44 -10.07
CA ASP A 506 21.02 -35.49 -10.87
C ASP A 506 20.41 -36.56 -9.94
N PRO A 507 19.06 -36.72 -9.91
CA PRO A 507 18.37 -37.70 -9.09
C PRO A 507 18.85 -39.14 -9.26
N ASP A 508 19.34 -39.52 -10.44
CA ASP A 508 19.71 -40.92 -10.70
C ASP A 508 21.12 -41.24 -10.15
N THR A 509 21.92 -40.22 -9.82
CA THR A 509 23.29 -40.36 -9.26
C THR A 509 23.36 -40.51 -7.74
N LEU A 510 22.22 -40.37 -7.04
CA LEU A 510 22.17 -40.54 -5.59
C LEU A 510 22.36 -42.02 -5.21
N THR A 511 23.23 -42.28 -4.22
CA THR A 511 23.41 -43.62 -3.64
C THR A 511 22.15 -44.05 -2.87
N PRO A 512 21.95 -45.35 -2.58
CA PRO A 512 20.82 -45.81 -1.77
C PRO A 512 20.70 -45.05 -0.43
N GLU A 513 21.81 -44.78 0.25
CA GLU A 513 21.86 -44.06 1.53
C GLU A 513 21.43 -42.60 1.36
N GLU A 514 21.93 -41.91 0.33
CA GLU A 514 21.53 -40.54 0.01
C GLU A 514 20.04 -40.45 -0.34
N ARG A 515 19.51 -41.43 -1.08
CA ARG A 515 18.08 -41.53 -1.40
C ARG A 515 17.24 -41.69 -0.15
N THR A 516 17.65 -42.57 0.77
CA THR A 516 16.97 -42.75 2.07
C THR A 516 17.02 -41.46 2.90
N LYS A 517 18.19 -40.83 3.03
CA LYS A 517 18.37 -39.57 3.78
C LYS A 517 17.51 -38.43 3.21
N PHE A 518 17.41 -38.35 1.89
CA PHE A 518 16.53 -37.39 1.22
C PHE A 518 15.04 -37.70 1.46
N ALA A 519 14.63 -38.95 1.25
CA ALA A 519 13.24 -39.36 1.27
C ALA A 519 12.62 -39.39 2.67
N ARG A 520 13.40 -39.74 3.70
CA ARG A 520 12.93 -39.86 5.09
C ARG A 520 13.16 -38.57 5.87
N LEU A 521 12.09 -38.01 6.42
CA LEU A 521 12.17 -36.99 7.47
C LEU A 521 12.27 -37.63 8.85
N ASN A 522 11.76 -38.85 9.01
CA ASN A 522 11.73 -39.56 10.30
C ASN A 522 11.10 -38.72 11.42
N ILE A 523 9.99 -38.03 11.13
CA ILE A 523 9.26 -37.22 12.12
C ILE A 523 8.89 -38.10 13.33
N ASP A 524 9.16 -37.59 14.53
CA ASP A 524 8.65 -38.15 15.78
C ASP A 524 7.25 -37.59 16.04
N THR A 525 6.24 -38.47 15.96
CA THR A 525 4.83 -38.08 16.11
C THR A 525 4.47 -37.57 17.50
N THR A 526 5.32 -37.81 18.50
CA THR A 526 5.14 -37.29 19.87
C THR A 526 5.73 -35.89 20.06
N LYS A 527 6.53 -35.41 19.09
CA LYS A 527 7.23 -34.11 19.13
C LYS A 527 6.79 -33.18 18.00
N ILE A 528 5.53 -33.28 17.60
CA ILE A 528 4.89 -32.35 16.66
C ILE A 528 4.48 -31.09 17.41
N MET A 529 4.87 -29.93 16.89
CA MET A 529 4.57 -28.62 17.48
C MET A 529 3.53 -27.84 16.67
N TRP A 530 3.17 -28.33 15.47
CA TRP A 530 2.27 -27.64 14.55
C TRP A 530 0.81 -28.10 14.69
N ASN A 531 -0.06 -27.17 15.10
CA ASN A 531 -1.49 -27.38 15.20
C ASN A 531 -2.24 -26.97 13.91
N ARG A 532 -3.47 -27.45 13.77
CA ARG A 532 -4.42 -26.90 12.78
C ARG A 532 -5.03 -25.60 13.31
N VAL A 533 -5.71 -24.85 12.46
CA VAL A 533 -6.40 -23.61 12.88
C VAL A 533 -7.78 -23.42 12.25
N VAL A 534 -8.63 -22.67 12.94
CA VAL A 534 -9.92 -22.18 12.45
C VAL A 534 -10.24 -20.83 13.12
N ASP A 535 -10.84 -19.88 12.40
CA ASP A 535 -11.12 -18.55 12.95
C ASP A 535 -12.49 -18.49 13.66
N LEU A 536 -12.73 -19.44 14.56
CA LEU A 536 -13.95 -19.58 15.36
C LEU A 536 -13.58 -19.90 16.81
N ASN A 537 -14.44 -19.51 17.75
CA ASN A 537 -14.27 -19.82 19.17
C ASN A 537 -14.81 -21.23 19.49
N ASP A 538 -14.02 -22.28 19.24
CA ASP A 538 -14.43 -23.67 19.44
C ASP A 538 -13.55 -24.43 20.46
N ARG A 539 -14.04 -24.49 21.70
CA ARG A 539 -13.30 -25.15 22.80
C ARG A 539 -13.14 -26.67 22.63
N TYR A 540 -14.00 -27.34 21.85
CA TYR A 540 -13.93 -28.80 21.70
C TYR A 540 -12.80 -29.24 20.75
N LEU A 541 -12.24 -28.31 19.98
CA LEU A 541 -11.08 -28.58 19.13
C LEU A 541 -9.72 -28.37 19.82
N ARG A 542 -9.71 -27.97 21.11
CA ARG A 542 -8.48 -27.79 21.91
C ARG A 542 -7.64 -29.06 22.03
N LYS A 543 -8.27 -30.23 21.98
CA LYS A 543 -7.59 -31.54 21.98
C LYS A 543 -8.46 -32.56 21.26
N ILE A 544 -7.93 -33.19 20.23
CA ILE A 544 -8.61 -34.15 19.36
C ILE A 544 -7.69 -35.32 19.00
N THR A 545 -8.27 -36.40 18.46
CA THR A 545 -7.52 -37.49 17.82
C THR A 545 -7.86 -37.53 16.33
N ILE A 546 -6.85 -37.59 15.47
CA ILE A 546 -7.01 -37.62 14.00
C ILE A 546 -6.58 -38.97 13.41
N GLY A 547 -6.90 -39.21 12.13
CA GLY A 547 -6.47 -40.42 11.40
C GLY A 547 -7.28 -41.67 11.73
N GLN A 548 -8.50 -41.54 12.24
CA GLN A 548 -9.31 -42.67 12.71
C GLN A 548 -9.98 -43.48 11.58
N SER A 549 -9.96 -42.98 10.34
CA SER A 549 -10.51 -43.71 9.19
C SER A 549 -9.73 -45.02 8.95
N PRO A 550 -10.40 -46.13 8.57
CA PRO A 550 -9.72 -47.36 8.19
C PRO A 550 -8.68 -47.18 7.07
N THR A 551 -8.86 -46.18 6.20
CA THR A 551 -7.91 -45.85 5.12
C THR A 551 -6.55 -45.41 5.62
N GLU A 552 -6.48 -44.88 6.85
CA GLU A 552 -5.23 -44.45 7.48
C GLU A 552 -4.50 -45.60 8.20
N LYS A 553 -4.97 -46.84 8.00
CA LYS A 553 -4.28 -48.08 8.40
C LYS A 553 -3.94 -48.14 9.91
N GLY A 554 -4.79 -47.55 10.74
CA GLY A 554 -4.62 -47.52 12.19
C GLY A 554 -3.61 -46.49 12.70
N PHE A 555 -3.02 -45.67 11.82
CA PHE A 555 -2.12 -44.58 12.21
C PHE A 555 -2.93 -43.38 12.70
N THR A 556 -3.13 -43.30 14.02
CA THR A 556 -3.78 -42.18 14.70
C THR A 556 -2.77 -41.36 15.50
N ARG A 557 -3.10 -40.09 15.77
CA ARG A 557 -2.33 -39.25 16.72
C ARG A 557 -3.21 -38.19 17.39
N GLU A 558 -2.78 -37.72 18.56
CA GLU A 558 -3.34 -36.53 19.19
C GLU A 558 -2.97 -35.27 18.38
N SER A 559 -3.87 -34.28 18.37
CA SER A 559 -3.69 -32.98 17.71
C SER A 559 -4.60 -31.94 18.37
N SER A 560 -4.41 -30.67 18.00
CA SER A 560 -5.26 -29.56 18.44
C SER A 560 -5.58 -28.59 17.29
N PHE A 561 -6.58 -27.74 17.51
CA PHE A 561 -6.77 -26.50 16.76
C PHE A 561 -6.53 -25.27 17.64
N ASP A 562 -5.88 -24.28 17.05
CA ASP A 562 -5.78 -22.91 17.58
C ASP A 562 -6.66 -21.96 16.76
N ILE A 563 -6.98 -20.77 17.30
CA ILE A 563 -7.68 -19.76 16.49
C ILE A 563 -6.73 -19.24 15.39
N SER A 564 -7.20 -18.94 14.18
CA SER A 564 -6.32 -18.65 13.03
C SER A 564 -5.31 -17.52 13.26
N VAL A 565 -5.68 -16.48 14.01
CA VAL A 565 -4.80 -15.38 14.37
C VAL A 565 -3.68 -15.75 15.37
N ALA A 566 -3.74 -16.94 15.97
CA ALA A 566 -2.70 -17.52 16.82
C ALA A 566 -1.63 -18.30 16.02
N SER A 567 -1.83 -18.51 14.71
CA SER A 567 -0.87 -19.20 13.84
C SER A 567 0.46 -18.44 13.77
N GLU A 568 1.58 -19.17 13.73
CA GLU A 568 2.90 -18.58 13.46
C GLU A 568 2.94 -17.92 12.07
N ILE A 569 2.17 -18.42 11.09
CA ILE A 569 2.07 -17.78 9.76
C ILE A 569 1.54 -16.35 9.88
N MET A 570 0.58 -16.08 10.78
CA MET A 570 0.10 -14.72 11.03
C MET A 570 1.22 -13.82 11.57
N ALA A 571 2.06 -14.34 12.47
CA ALA A 571 3.21 -13.60 12.99
C ALA A 571 4.30 -13.38 11.93
N VAL A 572 4.52 -14.35 11.05
CA VAL A 572 5.45 -14.24 9.90
C VAL A 572 5.00 -13.14 8.94
N LEU A 573 3.71 -13.11 8.57
CA LEU A 573 3.17 -12.05 7.71
C LEU A 573 3.28 -10.67 8.36
N ALA A 574 3.03 -10.60 9.66
CA ALA A 574 3.14 -9.35 10.41
C ALA A 574 4.59 -8.84 10.52
N LEU A 575 5.58 -9.72 10.58
CA LEU A 575 7.01 -9.37 10.72
C LEU A 575 7.82 -9.45 9.41
N GLY A 576 7.18 -9.77 8.29
CA GLY A 576 7.81 -9.80 6.98
C GLY A 576 8.22 -8.41 6.51
N LYS A 577 9.47 -8.25 6.07
CA LYS A 577 9.98 -6.98 5.51
C LYS A 577 9.68 -6.82 4.02
N ASP A 578 9.59 -7.93 3.31
CA ASP A 578 9.36 -8.09 1.87
C ASP A 578 9.03 -9.56 1.57
N ILE A 579 8.77 -9.89 0.30
CA ILE A 579 8.34 -11.23 -0.13
C ILE A 579 9.43 -12.29 0.08
N ASP A 580 10.71 -11.93 -0.09
CA ASP A 580 11.81 -12.87 0.08
C ASP A 580 12.04 -13.18 1.56
N ASP A 581 11.97 -12.17 2.43
CA ASP A 581 12.00 -12.33 3.89
C ASP A 581 10.83 -13.19 4.39
N ILE A 582 9.60 -12.96 3.89
CA ILE A 582 8.44 -13.80 4.24
C ILE A 582 8.67 -15.25 3.82
N LYS A 583 9.20 -15.47 2.61
CA LYS A 583 9.48 -16.82 2.10
C LYS A 583 10.53 -17.54 2.96
N GLU A 584 11.59 -16.84 3.35
CA GLU A 584 12.63 -17.39 4.24
C GLU A 584 12.07 -17.73 5.62
N ARG A 585 11.26 -16.83 6.20
CA ARG A 585 10.58 -17.06 7.48
C ARG A 585 9.65 -18.26 7.43
N LEU A 586 8.84 -18.39 6.39
CA LEU A 586 7.97 -19.56 6.18
C LEU A 586 8.80 -20.83 6.03
N ALA A 587 9.91 -20.78 5.27
CA ALA A 587 10.80 -21.92 5.09
C ALA A 587 11.40 -22.41 6.42
N ASN A 588 11.74 -21.48 7.31
CA ASN A 588 12.41 -21.74 8.58
C ASN A 588 11.49 -22.14 9.73
N MET A 589 10.16 -22.11 9.54
CA MET A 589 9.21 -22.58 10.57
C MET A 589 9.49 -24.03 10.94
N VAL A 590 9.73 -24.29 12.22
CA VAL A 590 9.96 -25.63 12.75
C VAL A 590 8.63 -26.23 13.18
N VAL A 591 8.23 -27.33 12.56
CA VAL A 591 6.89 -27.92 12.74
C VAL A 591 6.88 -29.18 13.60
N ALA A 592 8.02 -29.88 13.66
CA ALA A 592 8.22 -31.09 14.44
C ALA A 592 9.71 -31.32 14.70
N LEU A 593 10.01 -32.31 15.53
CA LEU A 593 11.35 -32.89 15.62
C LEU A 593 11.39 -34.27 14.95
N ASP A 594 12.53 -34.64 14.39
CA ASP A 594 12.78 -36.01 13.95
C ASP A 594 13.10 -36.92 15.15
N LYS A 595 13.18 -38.24 14.90
CA LYS A 595 13.53 -39.25 15.91
C LYS A 595 14.94 -39.10 16.51
N SER A 596 15.82 -38.34 15.86
CA SER A 596 17.16 -38.00 16.37
C SER A 596 17.16 -36.66 17.12
N GLY A 597 16.02 -35.99 17.21
CA GLY A 597 15.84 -34.69 17.83
C GLY A 597 16.08 -33.50 16.92
N ASN A 598 16.43 -33.66 15.64
CA ASN A 598 16.70 -32.52 14.76
C ASN A 598 15.39 -31.78 14.38
N PRO A 599 15.43 -30.45 14.15
CA PRO A 599 14.29 -29.71 13.62
C PRO A 599 13.85 -30.23 12.25
N VAL A 600 12.54 -30.42 12.07
CA VAL A 600 11.92 -30.58 10.76
C VAL A 600 11.21 -29.29 10.40
N THR A 601 11.58 -28.70 9.26
CA THR A 601 11.05 -27.40 8.83
C THR A 601 9.91 -27.53 7.81
N ALA A 602 9.15 -26.45 7.59
CA ALA A 602 8.18 -26.39 6.50
C ALA A 602 8.84 -26.58 5.11
N ASP A 603 10.10 -26.16 4.94
CA ASP A 603 10.84 -26.37 3.69
C ASP A 603 11.25 -27.84 3.49
N ASP A 604 11.50 -28.59 4.57
CA ASP A 604 11.76 -30.04 4.51
C ASP A 604 10.52 -30.85 4.11
N LEU A 605 9.33 -30.35 4.47
CA LEU A 605 8.04 -30.87 4.00
C LEU A 605 7.75 -30.53 2.53
N GLY A 606 8.52 -29.63 1.92
CA GLY A 606 8.37 -29.28 0.51
C GLY A 606 7.23 -28.32 0.21
N VAL A 607 6.73 -27.56 1.20
CA VAL A 607 5.50 -26.77 1.06
C VAL A 607 5.68 -25.26 1.00
N THR A 608 6.87 -24.71 1.28
CA THR A 608 7.12 -23.25 1.29
C THR A 608 6.54 -22.55 0.06
N GLY A 609 6.76 -23.10 -1.14
CA GLY A 609 6.24 -22.52 -2.38
C GLY A 609 4.71 -22.51 -2.44
N ALA A 610 4.05 -23.56 -1.95
CA ALA A 610 2.59 -23.63 -1.90
C ALA A 610 2.02 -22.65 -0.85
N LEU A 611 2.69 -22.48 0.28
CA LEU A 611 2.32 -21.46 1.28
C LEU A 611 2.41 -20.06 0.68
N MET A 612 3.49 -19.75 -0.05
CA MET A 612 3.63 -18.46 -0.75
C MET A 612 2.49 -18.21 -1.74
N VAL A 613 2.04 -19.24 -2.46
CA VAL A 613 0.92 -19.12 -3.42
C VAL A 613 -0.39 -18.83 -2.70
N LEU A 614 -0.70 -19.56 -1.62
CA LEU A 614 -1.93 -19.34 -0.84
C LEU A 614 -1.97 -17.95 -0.19
N LEU A 615 -0.80 -17.41 0.17
CA LEU A 615 -0.68 -16.13 0.87
C LEU A 615 -0.42 -14.94 -0.07
N LYS A 616 -0.34 -15.17 -1.39
CA LYS A 616 0.10 -14.17 -2.38
C LYS A 616 -0.57 -12.80 -2.20
N ASP A 617 -1.89 -12.79 -2.08
CA ASP A 617 -2.66 -11.54 -1.98
C ASP A 617 -2.76 -11.05 -0.51
N ALA A 618 -2.52 -11.93 0.45
CA ALA A 618 -2.48 -11.61 1.89
C ALA A 618 -1.14 -10.98 2.33
N PHE A 619 -0.20 -10.75 1.42
CA PHE A 619 1.00 -9.93 1.68
C PHE A 619 0.70 -8.44 1.60
N GLU A 620 -0.34 -8.06 0.84
CA GLU A 620 -0.69 -6.68 0.54
C GLU A 620 -1.62 -6.11 1.63
N PRO A 621 -1.34 -4.92 2.20
CA PRO A 621 -2.23 -4.29 3.17
C PRO A 621 -3.57 -3.85 2.58
N THR A 622 -4.61 -3.79 3.42
CA THR A 622 -5.94 -3.31 3.01
C THR A 622 -6.13 -1.84 3.38
N LEU A 623 -6.30 -0.97 2.39
CA LEU A 623 -6.68 0.44 2.56
C LEU A 623 -8.19 0.55 2.86
N MET A 624 -8.50 1.31 3.92
CA MET A 624 -9.81 1.77 4.34
C MET A 624 -9.72 3.24 4.77
N GLN A 625 -10.75 3.76 5.43
CA GLN A 625 -10.77 5.15 5.88
C GLN A 625 -11.51 5.36 7.20
N THR A 626 -11.19 6.46 7.88
CA THR A 626 -11.92 6.92 9.07
C THR A 626 -13.24 7.59 8.68
N LEU A 627 -14.08 7.91 9.67
CA LEU A 627 -15.30 8.72 9.48
C LEU A 627 -15.04 10.09 8.80
N GLU A 628 -13.89 10.72 9.05
CA GLU A 628 -13.49 11.99 8.39
C GLU A 628 -12.65 11.80 7.10
N GLY A 629 -12.55 10.57 6.59
CA GLY A 629 -11.85 10.27 5.33
C GLY A 629 -10.33 10.27 5.40
N THR A 630 -9.74 10.10 6.59
CA THR A 630 -8.30 9.88 6.80
C THR A 630 -7.96 8.42 6.47
N PRO A 631 -6.84 8.12 5.79
CA PRO A 631 -6.54 6.76 5.35
C PRO A 631 -6.13 5.84 6.49
N VAL A 632 -6.57 4.58 6.41
CA VAL A 632 -6.27 3.52 7.38
C VAL A 632 -5.76 2.29 6.64
N LEU A 633 -4.59 1.77 7.02
CA LEU A 633 -4.12 0.46 6.54
C LEU A 633 -4.43 -0.60 7.59
N VAL A 634 -5.23 -1.59 7.21
CA VAL A 634 -5.59 -2.74 8.04
C VAL A 634 -4.85 -3.95 7.48
N HIS A 635 -3.99 -4.57 8.29
CA HIS A 635 -3.23 -5.72 7.81
C HIS A 635 -2.69 -6.59 8.94
N THR A 636 -2.94 -7.90 8.84
CA THR A 636 -2.59 -8.94 9.82
C THR A 636 -3.18 -8.68 11.21
N GLY A 637 -3.14 -9.66 12.11
CA GLY A 637 -3.68 -9.49 13.46
C GLY A 637 -3.18 -10.53 14.43
N PRO A 638 -1.86 -10.70 14.62
CA PRO A 638 -1.34 -11.69 15.56
C PRO A 638 -1.81 -11.41 16.98
N PHE A 639 -1.92 -12.47 17.79
CA PHE A 639 -2.13 -12.35 19.23
C PHE A 639 -1.05 -11.48 19.88
N ALA A 640 -1.43 -10.72 20.91
CA ALA A 640 -0.49 -9.88 21.65
C ALA A 640 0.19 -10.61 22.82
N ASN A 641 -0.29 -11.80 23.19
CA ASN A 641 0.26 -12.61 24.27
C ASN A 641 1.34 -13.54 23.71
N ILE A 642 0.96 -14.50 22.86
CA ILE A 642 1.87 -15.51 22.29
C ILE A 642 2.62 -15.02 21.04
N ALA A 643 2.32 -13.80 20.59
CA ALA A 643 3.03 -13.09 19.53
C ALA A 643 3.09 -11.59 19.89
N HIS A 644 3.55 -10.76 18.96
CA HIS A 644 3.89 -9.36 19.23
C HIS A 644 2.71 -8.38 19.15
N GLY A 645 1.54 -8.80 18.68
CA GLY A 645 0.31 -8.01 18.80
C GLY A 645 0.27 -6.69 18.04
N CYS A 646 0.94 -6.58 16.89
CA CYS A 646 0.95 -5.37 16.05
C CYS A 646 0.43 -5.65 14.63
N SER A 647 0.09 -4.60 13.87
CA SER A 647 -0.12 -4.67 12.41
C SER A 647 1.19 -5.02 11.69
N SER A 648 1.11 -5.33 10.40
CA SER A 648 2.30 -5.75 9.64
C SER A 648 3.34 -4.64 9.45
N ILE A 649 4.62 -5.01 9.36
CA ILE A 649 5.72 -4.13 8.94
C ILE A 649 5.48 -3.54 7.54
N LEU A 650 4.95 -4.34 6.59
CA LEU A 650 4.70 -3.87 5.22
C LEU A 650 3.69 -2.70 5.18
N ALA A 651 2.59 -2.79 5.94
CA ALA A 651 1.61 -1.71 6.06
C ALA A 651 2.25 -0.43 6.60
N ASP A 652 3.01 -0.55 7.69
CA ASP A 652 3.64 0.60 8.32
C ASP A 652 4.69 1.25 7.40
N LYS A 653 5.49 0.44 6.67
CA LYS A 653 6.44 0.95 5.67
C LYS A 653 5.76 1.69 4.53
N ILE A 654 4.69 1.12 3.97
CA ILE A 654 3.91 1.77 2.91
C ILE A 654 3.33 3.10 3.41
N ALA A 655 2.71 3.10 4.60
CA ALA A 655 2.17 4.29 5.22
C ALA A 655 3.25 5.36 5.45
N MET A 656 4.44 4.99 5.96
CA MET A 656 5.52 5.93 6.21
C MET A 656 6.03 6.55 4.91
N LYS A 657 6.21 5.75 3.86
CA LYS A 657 6.64 6.23 2.54
C LYS A 657 5.62 7.19 1.92
N LEU A 658 4.34 6.87 2.01
CA LEU A 658 3.27 7.73 1.48
C LEU A 658 3.09 9.01 2.31
N ALA A 659 3.20 8.92 3.65
CA ALA A 659 3.07 10.06 4.56
C ALA A 659 4.20 11.08 4.37
N ARG A 660 5.40 10.62 3.98
CA ARG A 660 6.63 11.41 3.76
C ARG A 660 7.22 11.97 5.06
N GLU A 661 8.41 12.58 4.97
CA GLU A 661 9.21 13.06 6.11
C GLU A 661 8.43 13.95 7.11
N ASP A 662 7.53 14.79 6.62
CA ASP A 662 6.71 15.70 7.43
C ASP A 662 5.33 15.13 7.82
N GLY A 663 5.03 13.91 7.40
CA GLY A 663 3.80 13.19 7.73
C GLY A 663 3.94 12.32 8.98
N TYR A 664 2.82 11.70 9.37
CA TYR A 664 2.68 10.95 10.61
C TYR A 664 2.02 9.59 10.36
N VAL A 665 2.57 8.55 10.96
CA VAL A 665 2.01 7.20 10.92
C VAL A 665 1.81 6.75 12.34
N ALA A 666 0.55 6.67 12.75
CA ALA A 666 0.19 6.13 14.05
C ALA A 666 -0.20 4.66 13.88
N THR A 667 0.39 3.78 14.67
CA THR A 667 0.02 2.37 14.77
C THR A 667 -0.34 2.05 16.22
N GLU A 668 -0.97 0.90 16.46
CA GLU A 668 -1.25 0.42 17.81
C GLU A 668 -0.52 -0.88 18.12
N ALA A 669 -0.26 -1.08 19.41
CA ALA A 669 0.19 -2.36 19.93
C ALA A 669 -0.86 -2.94 20.90
N GLY A 670 -1.13 -4.25 20.82
CA GLY A 670 -2.15 -4.93 21.62
C GLY A 670 -1.91 -4.85 23.14
N PHE A 671 -2.98 -4.83 23.94
CA PHE A 671 -2.91 -4.63 25.40
C PHE A 671 -2.23 -3.32 25.85
N GLY A 672 -1.59 -3.35 27.03
CA GLY A 672 -0.91 -2.23 27.65
C GLY A 672 0.56 -2.13 27.25
N SER A 673 1.24 -1.15 27.85
CA SER A 673 2.64 -0.84 27.56
C SER A 673 3.63 -1.96 27.95
N ASP A 674 3.24 -2.83 28.87
CA ASP A 674 4.01 -3.95 29.41
C ASP A 674 4.05 -5.16 28.45
N ILE A 675 3.08 -5.28 27.55
CA ILE A 675 3.04 -6.37 26.57
C ILE A 675 3.18 -5.83 25.15
N GLY A 676 2.20 -5.08 24.66
CA GLY A 676 2.20 -4.68 23.26
C GLY A 676 3.31 -3.73 22.92
N MET A 677 3.46 -2.67 23.71
CA MET A 677 4.45 -1.62 23.41
C MET A 677 5.89 -2.14 23.57
N GLU A 678 6.17 -2.95 24.60
CA GLU A 678 7.47 -3.63 24.73
C GLU A 678 7.77 -4.47 23.48
N LYS A 679 6.85 -5.35 23.07
CA LYS A 679 7.03 -6.18 21.87
C LYS A 679 7.09 -5.38 20.57
N PHE A 680 6.37 -4.27 20.49
CA PHE A 680 6.48 -3.35 19.38
C PHE A 680 7.93 -2.84 19.25
N PHE A 681 8.55 -2.42 20.35
CA PHE A 681 9.94 -1.94 20.34
C PHE A 681 10.96 -3.07 20.18
N ASP A 682 10.89 -4.12 21.00
CA ASP A 682 11.94 -5.15 21.06
C ASP A 682 11.81 -6.24 19.99
N ILE A 683 10.64 -6.40 19.36
CA ILE A 683 10.40 -7.37 18.28
C ILE A 683 10.14 -6.64 16.96
N LYS A 684 9.08 -5.82 16.85
CA LYS A 684 8.66 -5.25 15.55
C LYS A 684 9.65 -4.21 15.02
N CYS A 685 10.02 -3.19 15.80
CA CYS A 685 11.03 -2.20 15.41
C CYS A 685 12.40 -2.86 15.16
N ARG A 686 12.74 -3.90 15.94
CA ARG A 686 13.96 -4.68 15.71
C ARG A 686 13.94 -5.43 14.38
N ALA A 687 12.83 -6.09 14.06
CA ALA A 687 12.67 -6.82 12.81
C ALA A 687 12.59 -5.88 11.60
N SER A 688 11.95 -4.72 11.75
CA SER A 688 11.74 -3.78 10.63
C SER A 688 12.95 -2.88 10.37
N GLY A 689 13.72 -2.57 11.42
CA GLY A 689 14.77 -1.55 11.41
C GLY A 689 14.24 -0.12 11.62
N ASP A 690 12.93 0.05 11.80
CA ASP A 690 12.30 1.36 11.91
C ASP A 690 12.40 1.92 13.33
N THR A 691 12.59 3.23 13.42
CA THR A 691 12.75 3.94 14.70
C THR A 691 11.48 4.72 15.06
N PRO A 692 10.86 4.45 16.22
CA PRO A 692 9.72 5.21 16.71
C PRO A 692 10.14 6.61 17.18
N HIS A 693 9.20 7.55 17.09
CA HIS A 693 9.38 8.97 17.42
C HIS A 693 8.57 9.40 18.64
N CYS A 694 7.47 8.73 18.93
CA CYS A 694 6.58 9.05 20.05
C CYS A 694 5.81 7.80 20.48
N ALA A 695 5.53 7.69 21.77
CA ALA A 695 4.58 6.73 22.32
C ALA A 695 3.38 7.46 22.93
N VAL A 696 2.17 7.05 22.59
CA VAL A 696 0.94 7.54 23.22
C VAL A 696 0.42 6.49 24.19
N ILE A 697 0.23 6.85 25.46
CA ILE A 697 -0.32 5.97 26.51
C ILE A 697 -1.73 6.42 26.85
N VAL A 698 -2.70 5.55 26.55
CA VAL A 698 -4.12 5.82 26.73
C VAL A 698 -4.58 5.37 28.11
N SER A 699 -5.35 6.22 28.79
CA SER A 699 -5.91 5.94 30.10
C SER A 699 -7.29 6.57 30.28
N THR A 700 -8.07 6.06 31.24
CA THR A 700 -9.35 6.62 31.67
C THR A 700 -9.41 6.68 33.19
N VAL A 701 -10.14 7.66 33.73
CA VAL A 701 -10.35 7.79 35.19
C VAL A 701 -10.97 6.52 35.78
N ARG A 702 -11.94 5.92 35.07
CA ARG A 702 -12.61 4.69 35.51
C ARG A 702 -11.67 3.49 35.59
N ALA A 703 -10.83 3.28 34.58
CA ALA A 703 -9.85 2.19 34.61
C ALA A 703 -8.85 2.37 35.76
N LEU A 704 -8.37 3.60 35.99
CA LEU A 704 -7.49 3.91 37.11
C LEU A 704 -8.16 3.69 38.47
N LYS A 705 -9.43 4.06 38.64
CA LYS A 705 -10.19 3.72 39.85
C LYS A 705 -10.27 2.20 40.09
N MET A 706 -10.42 1.39 39.04
CA MET A 706 -10.36 -0.06 39.18
C MET A 706 -8.97 -0.52 39.62
N HIS A 707 -7.90 0.09 39.10
CA HIS A 707 -6.55 -0.19 39.55
C HIS A 707 -6.28 0.20 41.01
N GLY A 708 -7.05 1.15 41.57
CA GLY A 708 -7.00 1.52 42.98
C GLY A 708 -7.72 0.58 43.94
N GLY A 709 -8.32 -0.51 43.44
CA GLY A 709 -9.08 -1.48 44.25
C GLY A 709 -10.60 -1.35 44.11
N GLY A 710 -11.08 -0.76 43.02
CA GLY A 710 -12.51 -0.65 42.75
C GLY A 710 -13.20 -2.02 42.56
N PRO A 711 -14.52 -2.12 42.76
CA PRO A 711 -15.26 -3.38 42.62
C PRO A 711 -15.14 -3.99 41.22
N THR A 712 -15.10 -5.32 41.12
CA THR A 712 -15.03 -6.05 39.85
C THR A 712 -16.23 -5.71 38.94
N VAL A 713 -15.95 -5.56 37.65
CA VAL A 713 -16.97 -5.26 36.63
C VAL A 713 -17.23 -6.52 35.81
N SER A 714 -18.49 -6.96 35.81
CA SER A 714 -18.94 -8.13 35.04
C SER A 714 -19.86 -7.69 33.90
N PRO A 715 -19.71 -8.26 32.68
CA PRO A 715 -20.61 -7.98 31.57
C PRO A 715 -22.08 -8.19 31.95
N GLY A 716 -22.94 -7.25 31.56
CA GLY A 716 -24.40 -7.31 31.82
C GLY A 716 -24.83 -6.83 33.21
N GLN A 717 -23.91 -6.55 34.13
CA GLN A 717 -24.24 -5.99 35.44
C GLN A 717 -24.18 -4.46 35.45
N PRO A 718 -25.05 -3.76 36.21
CA PRO A 718 -24.95 -2.32 36.40
C PRO A 718 -23.59 -1.94 37.00
N LEU A 719 -23.01 -0.87 36.45
CA LEU A 719 -21.71 -0.39 36.90
C LEU A 719 -21.78 0.16 38.34
N HIS A 720 -20.85 -0.20 39.24
CA HIS A 720 -20.83 0.32 40.60
C HIS A 720 -20.73 1.87 40.65
N GLU A 721 -21.32 2.51 41.68
CA GLU A 721 -21.40 3.98 41.78
C GLU A 721 -20.05 4.69 41.84
N VAL A 722 -19.03 4.04 42.43
CA VAL A 722 -17.65 4.55 42.49
C VAL A 722 -17.04 4.83 41.12
N TYR A 723 -17.56 4.22 40.05
CA TYR A 723 -17.14 4.48 38.67
C TYR A 723 -18.00 5.54 37.96
N ARG A 724 -19.09 5.97 38.59
CA ARG A 724 -20.04 6.99 38.07
C ARG A 724 -19.98 8.31 38.85
N GLN A 725 -19.32 8.32 40.00
CA GLN A 725 -19.14 9.51 40.84
C GLN A 725 -17.65 9.77 41.05
N GLU A 726 -17.34 10.99 41.46
CA GLU A 726 -15.98 11.37 41.85
C GLU A 726 -15.48 10.50 43.01
N ASN A 727 -14.28 9.94 42.86
CA ASN A 727 -13.59 9.25 43.96
C ASN A 727 -12.07 9.40 43.82
N LEU A 728 -11.55 10.53 44.31
CA LEU A 728 -10.13 10.87 44.27
C LEU A 728 -9.26 9.91 45.08
N GLU A 729 -9.74 9.39 46.21
CA GLU A 729 -8.97 8.43 47.02
C GLU A 729 -8.67 7.15 46.22
N LEU A 730 -9.70 6.58 45.61
CA LEU A 730 -9.59 5.38 44.81
C LEU A 730 -8.76 5.63 43.54
N LEU A 731 -8.98 6.77 42.87
CA LEU A 731 -8.19 7.17 41.72
C LEU A 731 -6.70 7.26 42.07
N ASN A 732 -6.37 7.96 43.16
CA ASN A 732 -4.99 8.17 43.60
C ASN A 732 -4.26 6.86 43.88
N LYS A 733 -4.93 5.86 44.47
CA LYS A 733 -4.36 4.51 44.66
C LYS A 733 -4.04 3.82 43.34
N GLY A 734 -4.82 4.07 42.29
CA GLY A 734 -4.66 3.45 40.97
C GLY A 734 -3.67 4.15 40.04
N LEU A 735 -3.32 5.42 40.29
CA LEU A 735 -2.39 6.20 39.46
C LEU A 735 -1.02 5.54 39.30
N CYS A 736 -0.58 4.73 40.27
CA CYS A 736 0.66 3.96 40.19
C CYS A 736 0.76 3.08 38.92
N ASN A 737 -0.37 2.57 38.41
CA ASN A 737 -0.42 1.80 37.17
C ASN A 737 -0.01 2.68 35.97
N LEU A 738 -0.59 3.87 35.83
CA LEU A 738 -0.21 4.84 34.80
C LEU A 738 1.26 5.24 34.93
N GLY A 739 1.73 5.51 36.14
CA GLY A 739 3.13 5.85 36.41
C GLY A 739 4.10 4.77 35.91
N LYS A 740 3.77 3.49 36.14
CA LYS A 740 4.55 2.36 35.62
C LYS A 740 4.57 2.32 34.08
N HIS A 741 3.44 2.55 33.42
CA HIS A 741 3.37 2.55 31.95
C HIS A 741 4.14 3.72 31.31
N ILE A 742 4.12 4.91 31.95
CA ILE A 742 4.95 6.06 31.54
C ILE A 742 6.44 5.70 31.68
N SER A 743 6.83 5.15 32.84
CA SER A 743 8.20 4.69 33.07
C SER A 743 8.64 3.66 32.03
N ASN A 744 7.78 2.69 31.70
CA ASN A 744 8.09 1.68 30.68
C ASN A 744 8.36 2.32 29.32
N GLY A 745 7.54 3.28 28.86
CA GLY A 745 7.78 4.00 27.61
C GLY A 745 9.08 4.80 27.62
N ASN A 746 9.35 5.52 28.71
CA ASN A 746 10.56 6.33 28.85
C ASN A 746 11.86 5.50 28.82
N LYS A 747 11.84 4.22 29.23
CA LYS A 747 13.02 3.34 29.19
C LYS A 747 13.56 3.13 27.77
N PHE A 748 12.70 3.17 26.76
CA PHE A 748 13.05 3.04 25.35
C PHE A 748 13.59 4.33 24.73
N GLY A 749 13.61 5.45 25.46
CA GLY A 749 14.18 6.71 24.95
C GLY A 749 13.30 7.43 23.93
N VAL A 750 11.99 7.20 23.97
CA VAL A 750 10.99 7.95 23.17
C VAL A 750 10.12 8.82 24.08
N PRO A 751 9.70 10.03 23.64
CA PRO A 751 8.78 10.85 24.41
C PRO A 751 7.42 10.17 24.56
N VAL A 752 6.90 10.16 25.79
CA VAL A 752 5.59 9.59 26.13
C VAL A 752 4.54 10.69 26.26
N VAL A 753 3.51 10.64 25.42
CA VAL A 753 2.31 11.50 25.52
C VAL A 753 1.18 10.69 26.15
N VAL A 754 0.58 11.18 27.23
CA VAL A 754 -0.58 10.52 27.86
C VAL A 754 -1.86 11.08 27.28
N ALA A 755 -2.72 10.21 26.75
CA ALA A 755 -4.06 10.54 26.29
C ALA A 755 -5.09 10.10 27.33
N ILE A 756 -5.79 11.05 27.93
CA ILE A 756 -6.80 10.82 28.97
C ILE A 756 -8.17 10.89 28.32
N ASN A 757 -8.77 9.74 28.05
CA ASN A 757 -10.07 9.66 27.40
C ASN A 757 -11.17 10.05 28.39
N ARG A 758 -11.85 11.16 28.09
CA ARG A 758 -12.93 11.71 28.91
C ARG A 758 -14.21 10.88 28.76
N HIS A 759 -14.80 10.50 29.87
CA HIS A 759 -16.17 10.00 29.96
C HIS A 759 -17.12 11.05 30.57
N ALA A 760 -18.43 10.86 30.35
CA ALA A 760 -19.47 11.81 30.78
C ALA A 760 -19.53 12.03 32.30
N ASN A 761 -19.08 11.05 33.10
CA ASN A 761 -19.15 11.08 34.56
C ASN A 761 -17.81 11.46 35.22
N ASP A 762 -16.76 11.73 34.44
CA ASP A 762 -15.46 12.09 35.00
C ASP A 762 -15.53 13.53 35.52
N SER A 763 -15.08 13.76 36.76
CA SER A 763 -15.03 15.12 37.30
C SER A 763 -13.79 15.87 36.83
N GLU A 764 -13.86 17.21 36.80
CA GLU A 764 -12.70 18.04 36.49
C GLU A 764 -11.55 17.86 37.49
N ALA A 765 -11.85 17.51 38.75
CA ALA A 765 -10.83 17.22 39.75
C ALA A 765 -10.11 15.90 39.46
N GLU A 766 -10.84 14.84 39.10
CA GLU A 766 -10.26 13.55 38.71
C GLU A 766 -9.37 13.70 37.46
N LEU A 767 -9.86 14.38 36.43
CA LEU A 767 -9.12 14.60 35.19
C LEU A 767 -7.81 15.37 35.44
N ARG A 768 -7.84 16.43 36.24
CA ARG A 768 -6.64 17.19 36.63
C ARG A 768 -5.66 16.35 37.43
N ALA A 769 -6.14 15.51 38.34
CA ALA A 769 -5.28 14.63 39.14
C ALA A 769 -4.47 13.67 38.24
N VAL A 770 -5.13 13.06 37.24
CA VAL A 770 -4.44 12.19 36.26
C VAL A 770 -3.41 12.98 35.45
N GLN A 771 -3.78 14.17 34.96
CA GLN A 771 -2.89 15.00 34.14
C GLN A 771 -1.65 15.46 34.90
N GLN A 772 -1.81 15.96 36.14
CA GLN A 772 -0.71 16.36 37.00
C GLN A 772 0.21 15.19 37.35
N TYR A 773 -0.38 14.05 37.73
CA TYR A 773 0.38 12.86 38.06
C TYR A 773 1.22 12.38 36.87
N ALA A 774 0.64 12.33 35.66
CA ALA A 774 1.34 11.91 34.46
C ALA A 774 2.58 12.79 34.16
N LEU A 775 2.43 14.11 34.25
CA LEU A 775 3.54 15.05 34.03
C LEU A 775 4.63 14.90 35.10
N GLN A 776 4.25 14.75 36.37
CA GLN A 776 5.20 14.51 37.48
C GLN A 776 5.99 13.21 37.33
N HIS A 777 5.43 12.20 36.64
CA HIS A 777 6.05 10.90 36.42
C HIS A 777 6.77 10.80 35.06
N GLY A 778 7.06 11.94 34.42
CA GLY A 778 7.92 12.01 33.26
C GLY A 778 7.20 11.84 31.91
N ALA A 779 5.88 12.01 31.84
CA ALA A 779 5.21 12.18 30.55
C ALA A 779 5.67 13.50 29.90
N PHE A 780 5.93 13.47 28.59
CA PHE A 780 6.23 14.66 27.81
C PHE A 780 5.03 15.62 27.76
N ALA A 781 3.83 15.06 27.64
CA ALA A 781 2.56 15.78 27.70
C ALA A 781 1.46 14.87 28.23
N ALA A 782 0.42 15.45 28.82
CA ALA A 782 -0.79 14.74 29.22
C ALA A 782 -2.01 15.55 28.78
N VAL A 783 -2.86 14.94 27.94
CA VAL A 783 -3.91 15.64 27.17
C VAL A 783 -5.27 15.00 27.42
N LEU A 784 -6.28 15.84 27.62
CA LEU A 784 -7.68 15.41 27.71
C LEU A 784 -8.25 15.20 26.32
N CYS A 785 -8.92 14.07 26.13
CA CYS A 785 -9.38 13.61 24.84
C CYS A 785 -10.90 13.42 24.83
N ALA A 786 -11.58 14.04 23.87
CA ALA A 786 -13.04 13.94 23.67
C ALA A 786 -13.42 13.40 22.28
N HIS A 787 -12.48 12.76 21.58
CA HIS A 787 -12.64 12.31 20.19
C HIS A 787 -13.67 11.18 20.00
N TRP A 788 -14.00 10.42 21.06
CA TRP A 788 -15.16 9.52 21.04
C TRP A 788 -16.46 10.29 20.78
N ALA A 789 -16.66 11.45 21.39
CA ALA A 789 -17.87 12.26 21.20
C ALA A 789 -17.77 13.28 20.05
N ARG A 790 -16.54 13.68 19.66
CA ARG A 790 -16.30 14.83 18.77
C ARG A 790 -15.46 14.52 17.52
N GLY A 791 -15.08 13.27 17.28
CA GLY A 791 -14.17 12.90 16.17
C GLY A 791 -12.81 13.58 16.30
N GLY A 792 -12.15 13.87 15.17
CA GLY A 792 -10.82 14.50 15.17
C GLY A 792 -10.76 15.82 15.93
N ALA A 793 -11.85 16.60 15.94
CA ALA A 793 -11.95 17.85 16.69
C ALA A 793 -11.78 17.66 18.21
N GLY A 794 -11.98 16.45 18.74
CA GLY A 794 -11.78 16.10 20.15
C GLY A 794 -10.38 15.57 20.49
N ALA A 795 -9.47 15.47 19.52
CA ALA A 795 -8.08 15.01 19.70
C ALA A 795 -7.05 16.01 19.14
N VAL A 796 -7.48 17.25 18.85
CA VAL A 796 -6.61 18.30 18.31
C VAL A 796 -5.41 18.61 19.20
N GLU A 797 -5.63 18.77 20.51
CA GLU A 797 -4.53 18.99 21.46
C GLU A 797 -3.59 17.79 21.55
N LEU A 798 -4.11 16.57 21.36
CA LEU A 798 -3.30 15.35 21.35
C LEU A 798 -2.42 15.33 20.10
N ALA A 799 -2.96 15.71 18.94
CA ALA A 799 -2.20 15.86 17.71
C ALA A 799 -1.08 16.88 17.87
N ASP A 800 -1.36 18.05 18.45
CA ASP A 800 -0.34 19.08 18.69
C ASP A 800 0.78 18.60 19.64
N ALA A 801 0.41 17.88 20.72
CA ALA A 801 1.38 17.27 21.62
C ALA A 801 2.25 16.21 20.93
N VAL A 802 1.65 15.38 20.06
CA VAL A 802 2.38 14.37 19.26
C VAL A 802 3.30 15.02 18.23
N ILE A 803 2.86 16.09 17.57
CA ILE A 803 3.70 16.88 16.65
C ILE A 803 4.92 17.43 17.41
N ALA A 804 4.71 18.02 18.58
CA ALA A 804 5.79 18.56 19.41
C ALA A 804 6.75 17.46 19.92
N ALA A 805 6.23 16.29 20.29
CA ALA A 805 7.02 15.14 20.69
C ALA A 805 7.90 14.63 19.52
N CYS A 806 7.32 14.46 18.33
CA CYS A 806 8.01 13.96 17.14
C CYS A 806 9.03 14.94 16.54
N ALA A 807 8.98 16.21 16.93
CA ALA A 807 9.98 17.21 16.56
C ALA A 807 11.33 17.01 17.30
N ARG A 808 11.34 16.26 18.41
CA ARG A 808 12.57 15.90 19.11
C ARG A 808 13.32 14.80 18.35
N PRO A 809 14.66 14.81 18.34
CA PRO A 809 15.45 13.68 17.86
C PRO A 809 15.12 12.41 18.65
N SER A 810 14.98 11.28 17.97
CA SER A 810 14.74 10.00 18.64
C SER A 810 16.02 9.53 19.33
N THR A 811 15.93 9.18 20.61
CA THR A 811 16.98 8.51 21.39
C THR A 811 16.63 7.03 21.62
N PHE A 812 15.92 6.45 20.66
CA PHE A 812 15.38 5.10 20.77
C PHE A 812 16.48 4.07 21.05
N ARG A 813 16.21 3.17 21.98
CA ARG A 813 17.05 2.01 22.30
C ARG A 813 16.18 0.82 22.67
N TYR A 814 16.66 -0.38 22.35
CA TYR A 814 16.05 -1.62 22.80
C TYR A 814 16.23 -1.82 24.30
N LEU A 815 15.35 -2.61 24.93
CA LEU A 815 15.41 -2.89 26.36
C LEU A 815 16.60 -3.80 26.70
N TYR A 816 16.96 -4.72 25.79
CA TYR A 816 18.07 -5.66 25.94
C TYR A 816 18.76 -5.94 24.58
N PRO A 817 20.07 -6.27 24.57
CA PRO A 817 20.74 -6.82 23.39
C PRO A 817 20.38 -8.29 23.17
N LEU A 818 20.37 -8.76 21.91
CA LEU A 818 20.01 -10.15 21.59
C LEU A 818 21.01 -11.18 22.14
N ASP A 819 22.27 -10.77 22.29
CA ASP A 819 23.36 -11.62 22.78
C ASP A 819 23.31 -11.91 24.28
N LEU A 820 22.46 -11.18 25.02
CA LEU A 820 22.26 -11.41 26.45
C LEU A 820 21.73 -12.84 26.67
N PRO A 821 22.21 -13.57 27.70
CA PRO A 821 21.74 -14.92 28.00
C PRO A 821 20.20 -14.99 28.09
N LEU A 822 19.63 -16.12 27.68
CA LEU A 822 18.17 -16.26 27.58
C LEU A 822 17.42 -15.94 28.89
N ARG A 823 17.95 -16.39 30.03
CA ARG A 823 17.38 -16.09 31.35
C ARG A 823 17.45 -14.60 31.68
N ASP A 824 18.56 -13.95 31.35
CA ASP A 824 18.79 -12.54 31.64
C ASP A 824 17.89 -11.63 30.79
N LYS A 825 17.57 -12.03 29.55
CA LYS A 825 16.55 -11.33 28.74
C LYS A 825 15.17 -11.38 29.37
N ILE A 826 14.76 -12.57 29.83
CA ILE A 826 13.47 -12.75 30.53
C ILE A 826 13.46 -11.96 31.84
N GLN A 827 14.53 -12.03 32.62
CA GLN A 827 14.69 -11.28 33.87
C GLN A 827 14.63 -9.77 33.64
N THR A 828 15.27 -9.27 32.57
CA THR A 828 15.25 -7.85 32.21
C THR A 828 13.82 -7.38 31.94
N ILE A 829 13.05 -8.12 31.12
CA ILE A 829 11.64 -7.78 30.87
C ILE A 829 10.83 -7.84 32.17
N ALA A 830 10.99 -8.91 32.95
CA ALA A 830 10.23 -9.13 34.18
C ALA A 830 10.45 -8.01 35.21
N THR A 831 11.69 -7.59 35.41
CA THR A 831 12.05 -6.52 36.35
C THR A 831 11.66 -5.15 35.83
N GLU A 832 12.10 -4.82 34.61
CA GLU A 832 12.00 -3.47 34.07
C GLU A 832 10.57 -3.11 33.64
N MET A 833 9.82 -4.05 33.05
CA MET A 833 8.47 -3.82 32.54
C MET A 833 7.38 -4.18 33.54
N TYR A 834 7.58 -5.23 34.35
CA TYR A 834 6.53 -5.72 35.25
C TYR A 834 6.74 -5.34 36.72
N GLY A 835 7.99 -5.13 37.13
CA GLY A 835 8.34 -4.93 38.55
C GLY A 835 8.50 -6.24 39.32
N ALA A 836 8.69 -7.37 38.65
CA ALA A 836 8.96 -8.64 39.31
C ALA A 836 10.30 -8.61 40.08
N GLY A 837 10.38 -9.34 41.20
CA GLY A 837 11.62 -9.49 41.97
C GLY A 837 12.49 -10.64 41.47
N THR A 838 11.87 -11.80 41.23
CA THR A 838 12.52 -13.02 40.75
C THR A 838 11.73 -13.63 39.59
N VAL A 839 12.41 -14.44 38.77
CA VAL A 839 11.78 -15.29 37.76
C VAL A 839 12.09 -16.74 38.11
N ASP A 840 11.03 -17.53 38.29
CA ASP A 840 11.10 -18.95 38.60
C ASP A 840 10.81 -19.77 37.34
N TYR A 841 11.50 -20.90 37.18
CA TYR A 841 11.37 -21.79 36.03
C TYR A 841 11.10 -23.23 36.50
N THR A 842 10.29 -23.97 35.73
CA THR A 842 10.15 -25.43 35.90
C THR A 842 11.35 -26.16 35.29
N ASP A 843 11.61 -27.39 35.73
CA ASP A 843 12.73 -28.20 35.18
C ASP A 843 12.60 -28.44 33.66
N ASP A 844 11.37 -28.67 33.17
CA ASP A 844 11.06 -28.80 31.73
C ASP A 844 11.42 -27.53 30.95
N VAL A 845 11.12 -26.35 31.51
CA VAL A 845 11.51 -25.07 30.90
C VAL A 845 13.03 -24.93 30.84
N LEU A 846 13.75 -25.33 31.90
CA LEU A 846 15.21 -25.27 31.91
C LEU A 846 15.84 -26.19 30.86
N GLU A 847 15.29 -27.38 30.65
CA GLU A 847 15.73 -28.32 29.61
C GLU A 847 15.46 -27.78 28.19
N LYS A 848 14.27 -27.21 27.96
CA LYS A 848 13.93 -26.55 26.69
C LYS A 848 14.84 -25.35 26.40
N MET A 849 15.12 -24.52 27.41
CA MET A 849 16.06 -23.38 27.29
C MET A 849 17.47 -23.84 26.91
N LYS A 850 17.96 -24.94 27.51
CA LYS A 850 19.24 -25.55 27.13
C LYS A 850 19.22 -25.97 25.66
N THR A 851 18.18 -26.67 25.24
CA THR A 851 17.98 -27.09 23.85
C THR A 851 17.95 -25.90 22.87
N PHE A 852 17.28 -24.80 23.24
CA PHE A 852 17.25 -23.59 22.41
C PHE A 852 18.63 -22.95 22.27
N THR A 853 19.42 -22.95 23.34
CA THR A 853 20.79 -22.44 23.34
C THR A 853 21.72 -23.30 22.47
N GLU A 854 21.64 -24.63 22.60
CA GLU A 854 22.43 -25.56 21.77
C GLU A 854 22.11 -25.43 20.26
N ARG A 855 20.91 -24.94 19.94
CA ARG A 855 20.46 -24.69 18.56
C ARG A 855 20.65 -23.26 18.08
N GLY A 856 21.20 -22.37 18.92
CA GLY A 856 21.43 -20.96 18.59
C GLY A 856 20.15 -20.10 18.56
N TYR A 857 19.01 -20.61 19.05
CA TYR A 857 17.77 -19.84 19.16
C TYR A 857 17.79 -18.88 20.34
N ASP A 858 18.72 -19.03 21.28
CA ASP A 858 18.95 -18.10 22.38
C ASP A 858 19.27 -16.69 21.92
N LYS A 859 19.58 -16.46 20.64
CA LYS A 859 19.80 -15.12 20.04
C LYS A 859 18.51 -14.46 19.53
N LEU A 860 17.37 -15.12 19.61
CA LEU A 860 16.08 -14.55 19.21
C LEU A 860 15.53 -13.59 20.27
N ALA A 861 14.57 -12.73 19.87
CA ALA A 861 13.86 -11.84 20.79
C ALA A 861 12.91 -12.64 21.72
N ILE A 862 12.48 -12.03 22.82
CA ILE A 862 11.56 -12.63 23.78
C ILE A 862 10.16 -12.05 23.61
N CYS A 863 9.18 -12.93 23.51
CA CYS A 863 7.76 -12.60 23.46
C CYS A 863 7.08 -13.17 24.71
N MET A 864 7.09 -12.41 25.81
CA MET A 864 6.46 -12.85 27.07
C MET A 864 4.95 -13.05 26.89
N ALA A 865 4.49 -14.27 27.13
CA ALA A 865 3.07 -14.60 27.09
C ALA A 865 2.54 -14.65 28.52
N LYS A 866 1.83 -13.59 28.92
CA LYS A 866 1.17 -13.48 30.23
C LYS A 866 -0.25 -12.93 30.09
N THR A 867 -1.00 -12.89 31.18
CA THR A 867 -2.28 -12.17 31.24
C THR A 867 -2.10 -10.68 30.93
N SER A 868 -3.04 -10.11 30.18
CA SER A 868 -3.08 -8.67 29.93
C SER A 868 -3.67 -7.89 31.09
N ASN A 869 -4.39 -8.52 32.01
CA ASN A 869 -5.21 -7.83 33.01
C ASN A 869 -4.43 -7.40 34.28
N SER A 870 -3.12 -7.65 34.32
CA SER A 870 -2.22 -7.32 35.43
C SER A 870 -0.80 -7.18 34.91
N LEU A 871 0.05 -6.40 35.59
CA LEU A 871 1.50 -6.42 35.35
C LEU A 871 2.12 -7.76 35.78
N THR A 872 1.47 -8.50 36.68
CA THR A 872 1.92 -9.83 37.15
C THR A 872 1.45 -10.96 36.22
N GLY A 873 1.67 -12.21 36.64
CA GLY A 873 1.04 -13.40 36.04
C GLY A 873 -0.40 -13.65 36.50
N ASP A 874 -0.89 -12.95 37.53
CA ASP A 874 -2.22 -13.14 38.11
C ASP A 874 -3.18 -12.02 37.65
N PRO A 875 -4.26 -12.33 36.91
CA PRO A 875 -5.20 -11.34 36.40
C PRO A 875 -5.97 -10.58 37.49
N THR A 876 -6.00 -11.07 38.73
CA THR A 876 -6.75 -10.46 39.84
C THR A 876 -5.99 -9.31 40.50
N ILE A 877 -4.66 -9.30 40.40
CA ILE A 877 -3.81 -8.28 41.02
C ILE A 877 -3.82 -7.00 40.18
N LYS A 878 -4.16 -5.87 40.80
CA LYS A 878 -4.25 -4.54 40.16
C LYS A 878 -3.16 -3.58 40.64
N GLY A 879 -3.19 -2.32 40.17
CA GLY A 879 -2.15 -1.32 40.45
C GLY A 879 -0.81 -1.59 39.75
N ALA A 880 0.29 -1.26 40.43
CA ALA A 880 1.67 -1.50 40.01
C ALA A 880 2.47 -2.24 41.10
N PRO A 881 2.20 -3.54 41.32
CA PRO A 881 2.89 -4.32 42.35
C PRO A 881 4.38 -4.49 42.02
N THR A 882 5.21 -4.62 43.05
CA THR A 882 6.67 -4.80 42.91
C THR A 882 7.17 -5.96 43.76
N GLY A 883 8.26 -6.60 43.34
CA GLY A 883 8.94 -7.64 44.12
C GLY A 883 8.25 -9.02 44.14
N PHE A 884 7.24 -9.22 43.31
CA PHE A 884 6.54 -10.50 43.19
C PHE A 884 7.36 -11.52 42.35
N PRO A 885 7.21 -12.84 42.60
CA PRO A 885 7.82 -13.86 41.75
C PRO A 885 7.03 -14.04 40.45
N LEU A 886 7.73 -14.14 39.33
CA LEU A 886 7.14 -14.45 38.03
C LEU A 886 7.45 -15.90 37.64
N ARG A 887 6.44 -16.75 37.55
CA ARG A 887 6.60 -18.18 37.24
C ARG A 887 6.45 -18.44 35.74
N VAL A 888 7.48 -18.96 35.10
CA VAL A 888 7.46 -19.43 33.72
C VAL A 888 7.18 -20.93 33.73
N ASN A 889 5.99 -21.32 33.29
CA ASN A 889 5.50 -22.70 33.37
C ASN A 889 5.84 -23.52 32.12
N ASP A 890 5.97 -22.86 30.97
CA ASP A 890 6.31 -23.46 29.68
C ASP A 890 7.08 -22.45 28.81
N ILE A 891 7.76 -22.94 27.78
CA ILE A 891 8.49 -22.11 26.83
C ILE A 891 8.50 -22.79 25.45
N PHE A 892 8.25 -22.04 24.39
CA PHE A 892 8.40 -22.54 23.02
C PHE A 892 9.08 -21.50 22.12
N VAL A 893 9.46 -21.92 20.91
CA VAL A 893 10.12 -21.04 19.94
C VAL A 893 9.29 -20.96 18.67
N SER A 894 9.10 -19.74 18.14
CA SER A 894 8.54 -19.49 16.82
C SER A 894 9.67 -19.03 15.91
N VAL A 895 10.35 -20.00 15.29
CA VAL A 895 11.60 -19.77 14.54
C VAL A 895 11.36 -18.92 13.29
N GLY A 896 10.27 -19.15 12.57
CA GLY A 896 9.93 -18.34 11.39
C GLY A 896 9.57 -16.91 11.77
N ALA A 897 8.84 -16.73 12.88
CA ALA A 897 8.54 -15.39 13.37
C ALA A 897 9.77 -14.69 14.00
N GLY A 898 10.72 -15.46 14.56
CA GLY A 898 12.00 -14.97 15.07
C GLY A 898 11.99 -14.60 16.56
N PHE A 899 11.22 -15.31 17.39
CA PHE A 899 11.19 -15.08 18.83
C PHE A 899 10.93 -16.34 19.67
N ILE A 900 11.32 -16.30 20.93
CA ILE A 900 11.01 -17.30 21.97
C ILE A 900 9.83 -16.81 22.79
N VAL A 901 8.94 -17.71 23.21
CA VAL A 901 7.69 -17.42 23.93
C VAL A 901 7.71 -18.08 25.31
N PRO A 902 8.16 -17.39 26.37
CA PRO A 902 7.98 -17.82 27.75
C PRO A 902 6.52 -17.65 28.19
N MET A 903 5.94 -18.70 28.76
CA MET A 903 4.53 -18.75 29.17
C MET A 903 4.40 -18.56 30.67
N VAL A 904 3.73 -17.48 31.07
CA VAL A 904 3.40 -17.15 32.46
C VAL A 904 1.91 -17.36 32.66
N GLY A 905 1.56 -18.43 33.39
CA GLY A 905 0.18 -18.87 33.58
C GLY A 905 -0.38 -19.64 32.38
N GLU A 906 -1.68 -19.95 32.41
CA GLU A 906 -2.36 -20.64 31.32
C GLU A 906 -2.89 -19.64 30.29
N ILE A 907 -2.51 -19.82 29.02
CA ILE A 907 -2.98 -19.00 27.91
C ILE A 907 -3.63 -19.92 26.89
N SER A 908 -4.95 -19.81 26.76
CA SER A 908 -5.70 -20.56 25.75
C SER A 908 -5.51 -19.93 24.37
N LYS A 909 -5.03 -20.73 23.42
CA LYS A 909 -4.92 -20.37 22.00
C LYS A 909 -6.23 -20.58 21.22
N MET A 910 -7.24 -21.19 21.85
CA MET A 910 -8.55 -21.44 21.26
C MET A 910 -9.65 -21.02 22.24
N PRO A 911 -10.21 -19.81 22.11
CA PRO A 911 -11.31 -19.35 22.96
C PRO A 911 -12.56 -20.23 22.78
N GLY A 912 -13.48 -20.16 23.74
CA GLY A 912 -14.78 -20.84 23.65
C GLY A 912 -15.93 -19.84 23.66
N LEU A 913 -17.05 -20.19 23.03
CA LEU A 913 -18.28 -19.40 23.16
C LEU A 913 -18.76 -19.33 24.62
N PRO A 914 -19.34 -18.19 25.05
CA PRO A 914 -19.97 -18.05 26.37
C PRO A 914 -21.32 -18.77 26.43
N THR A 915 -21.95 -18.81 27.60
CA THR A 915 -23.30 -19.41 27.79
C THR A 915 -24.36 -18.75 26.89
N ARG A 916 -24.26 -17.44 26.68
CA ARG A 916 -25.10 -16.68 25.73
C ARG A 916 -24.20 -15.98 24.71
N PRO A 917 -23.88 -16.61 23.57
CA PRO A 917 -23.13 -15.97 22.49
C PRO A 917 -23.95 -14.89 21.78
N SER A 918 -23.27 -13.93 21.15
CA SER A 918 -23.90 -12.87 20.35
C SER A 918 -24.68 -13.39 19.14
N ILE A 919 -24.41 -14.62 18.69
CA ILE A 919 -25.10 -15.28 17.56
C ILE A 919 -26.63 -15.24 17.70
N TYR A 920 -27.17 -15.31 18.93
CA TYR A 920 -28.61 -15.24 19.14
C TYR A 920 -29.27 -13.93 18.69
N ASP A 921 -28.49 -12.86 18.63
CA ASP A 921 -28.97 -11.53 18.28
C ASP A 921 -28.61 -11.14 16.84
N ILE A 922 -27.74 -11.93 16.17
CA ILE A 922 -27.25 -11.65 14.83
C ILE A 922 -28.25 -12.13 13.77
N ASP A 923 -28.61 -11.25 12.84
CA ASP A 923 -29.46 -11.58 11.69
C ASP A 923 -29.09 -10.74 10.44
N LEU A 924 -29.64 -11.09 9.28
CA LEU A 924 -29.52 -10.33 8.05
C LEU A 924 -30.91 -9.90 7.58
N ASP A 925 -31.16 -8.58 7.53
CA ASP A 925 -32.39 -8.06 6.96
C ASP A 925 -32.45 -8.39 5.47
N THR A 926 -33.35 -9.29 5.10
CA THR A 926 -33.48 -9.80 3.73
C THR A 926 -34.04 -8.78 2.72
N LYS A 927 -34.56 -7.64 3.18
CA LYS A 927 -35.07 -6.56 2.32
C LYS A 927 -34.02 -5.49 2.07
N THR A 928 -33.26 -5.13 3.11
CA THR A 928 -32.26 -4.06 3.04
C THR A 928 -30.83 -4.57 2.80
N GLY A 929 -30.56 -5.83 3.16
CA GLY A 929 -29.22 -6.40 3.20
C GLY A 929 -28.39 -5.95 4.42
N GLU A 930 -28.99 -5.24 5.38
CA GLU A 930 -28.29 -4.76 6.57
C GLU A 930 -28.15 -5.84 7.64
N ILE A 931 -26.98 -5.91 8.29
CA ILE A 931 -26.70 -6.87 9.36
C ILE A 931 -27.29 -6.35 10.68
N GLN A 932 -27.99 -7.18 11.44
CA GLN A 932 -28.55 -6.83 12.75
C GLN A 932 -27.79 -7.55 13.87
N GLY A 933 -27.70 -6.93 15.06
CA GLY A 933 -27.15 -7.52 16.29
C GLY A 933 -25.65 -7.87 16.32
N LEU A 934 -24.88 -7.52 15.30
CA LEU A 934 -23.42 -7.74 15.27
C LEU A 934 -22.65 -6.90 16.32
N PHE A 935 -23.22 -5.76 16.72
CA PHE A 935 -22.61 -4.75 17.59
C PHE A 935 -23.48 -4.41 18.82
#